data_AF-A0A971HIS6-F1
#
_entry.id   AF-A0A971HIS6-F1
#
_cell.length_a   1.000
_cell.length_b   1.000
_cell.length_c   1.000
_cell.angle_alpha   90.00
_cell.angle_beta   90.00
_cell.angle_gamma   90.00
#
_symmetry.space_group_name_H-M   'P 1'
#
loop_
_entity.id
_entity.type
_entity.pdbx_description
1 polymer ?
#
loop_
_entity_poly.entity_id
_entity_poly.type
_entity_poly.pdbx_seq_one_letter_code
_entity_poly.pdbx_strand_id
1 'polypeptide(L)'
;LNVTKATGAVTVTASATADIAVTIKDNTAAVSSHTVDGGKNVNFTLTDAGSPDMLAPATPDDIVIGAGTAAPKGDVVVNVTGKAYDAAIADVTLGAIATTGGKTVSVTQKASSDASKAAADTSAAKVTLGSVTVNANADTTDITIKQDATVTAVNAAPTTGGVTETATIKFGALKTNDTLEVNGLVFKALENLSGEQVAAAFSNMVSGLAVANKDTQGSQVASKGVFTGAFDTGAALDDSGSPAKGTGYTAAAASGDTVVFTAARANQDATDLTTAGGTPTITLINSSGNSVEPTVTIVQGQAHNATPAGGVMGVVAGAVTVADAAGAAATAVKTVTVDGYAATTSAGLTATTSALETLNLSNGGDFVVTQAAATLALNLTNVGTAAKAATPTSAVVTAAYAELALNNTATKTLNIKSNGTNTVELDLAGATGTTTLNVSGNGLLNAGSATTGSVSNLGNVTTIKVTETAGLNLSNATVTNVTSVDTTGTTGATTIAIDGGKATYAGGAGVDTVTVSAATGGFTKAIDLGAGNDTLNLEALTVVQLQALPVTNVLKGGEGDDTIALTAAQAVDLSANSTFAGKIEGFEKLSLTNATATGTVNLANLDNINYVVSKGSASVTAAATKATFTVDFAGSTLTSGDSLAFDGGTITASVADLTDSQIVLNLATQVYTGWIVKSFSGTTITFEAQVAGTPSATPAGPAIPTAPVFAVTDTDTTSTIVQPISASTAATDTGAAAAALTIDNLASGGTLELTAESTGGAIVKVKDAAAGTADVLNVVTKVLDTVAGGGAGTVTAENVETINLKVNNADSGLTDLLYKSADGVNNVFTPKVSTTTITLKGNDSLKAVTVDGAGHVVLTDSAANTKLATIDANTLTGNLTLDLSAHNGVAVTVTGGKGNDSLKASVGTNAKADVINGGAGNDTITAGSNGAQLTGGAGDDLFILTASSVTTGNKEIGTFSSITDFGVGNDVLELNFFNGSGGTLFSVASNAAGAVGSFAKLTAVIDAELGLNNYINAAINQATLGQAVWFNFNDSAYVVVDSGAEGTSFQNEQDLVIRLTGVNGDNLSYNQTEGTIALI
;
A
#
# COMPACT_ATOMS: atom_id res chain seq x y z
N LEU A 1 -49.05 44.00 14.66
CA LEU A 1 -49.07 44.54 13.29
C LEU A 1 -48.70 43.40 12.36
N ASN A 2 -49.65 42.92 11.57
CA ASN A 2 -49.45 41.74 10.73
C ASN A 2 -49.46 42.16 9.26
N VAL A 3 -48.38 41.91 8.55
CA VAL A 3 -48.25 42.14 7.11
C VAL A 3 -48.19 40.79 6.42
N THR A 4 -49.15 40.53 5.53
CA THR A 4 -49.21 39.28 4.76
C THR A 4 -49.40 39.61 3.28
N LYS A 5 -48.77 38.84 2.38
CA LYS A 5 -48.96 38.91 0.92
C LYS A 5 -48.59 40.27 0.26
N ALA A 6 -47.54 40.95 0.76
CA ALA A 6 -46.97 42.10 0.06
C ALA A 6 -46.20 41.64 -1.20
N THR A 7 -46.25 42.42 -2.27
CA THR A 7 -45.62 42.14 -3.58
C THR A 7 -44.47 43.10 -3.90
N GLY A 8 -43.80 43.63 -2.87
CA GLY A 8 -42.71 44.62 -3.01
C GLY A 8 -42.09 44.94 -1.65
N ALA A 9 -41.23 45.96 -1.59
CA ALA A 9 -40.53 46.35 -0.37
C ALA A 9 -41.50 46.58 0.80
N VAL A 10 -41.15 45.98 1.93
CA VAL A 10 -41.93 46.04 3.16
C VAL A 10 -41.17 46.92 4.13
N THR A 11 -41.73 48.08 4.45
CA THR A 11 -41.24 48.97 5.50
C THR A 11 -42.27 49.08 6.60
N VAL A 12 -41.91 48.66 7.81
CA VAL A 12 -42.83 48.59 8.95
C VAL A 12 -42.22 49.30 10.15
N THR A 13 -43.00 50.12 10.85
CA THR A 13 -42.61 50.71 12.13
C THR A 13 -43.73 50.51 13.16
N ALA A 14 -43.41 50.04 14.36
CA ALA A 14 -44.38 49.90 15.45
C ALA A 14 -43.83 50.35 16.81
N SER A 15 -44.72 50.65 17.75
CA SER A 15 -44.35 50.99 19.13
C SER A 15 -43.74 49.78 19.86
N ALA A 16 -42.93 50.04 20.88
CA ALA A 16 -42.30 49.00 21.72
C ALA A 16 -43.28 48.07 22.47
N THR A 17 -44.59 48.36 22.42
CA THR A 17 -45.65 47.57 23.05
C THR A 17 -46.38 46.64 22.09
N ALA A 18 -46.17 46.78 20.77
CA ALA A 18 -46.91 46.05 19.75
C ALA A 18 -46.04 45.00 19.06
N ASP A 19 -46.54 43.78 18.91
CA ASP A 19 -45.85 42.74 18.14
C ASP A 19 -45.94 43.01 16.63
N ILE A 20 -44.91 42.63 15.88
CA ILE A 20 -44.83 42.72 14.41
C ILE A 20 -44.69 41.30 13.85
N ALA A 21 -45.51 40.96 12.87
CA ALA A 21 -45.38 39.73 12.10
C ALA A 21 -45.44 40.05 10.59
N VAL A 22 -44.38 39.73 9.86
CA VAL A 22 -44.30 39.87 8.41
C VAL A 22 -44.16 38.49 7.79
N THR A 23 -45.07 38.13 6.89
CA THR A 23 -45.01 36.86 6.15
C THR A 23 -45.24 37.15 4.67
N ILE A 24 -44.17 37.01 3.90
CA ILE A 24 -44.12 37.35 2.48
C ILE A 24 -43.49 36.21 1.68
N LYS A 25 -43.78 36.22 0.38
CA LYS A 25 -43.25 35.29 -0.60
C LYS A 25 -42.65 36.13 -1.71
N ASP A 26 -41.39 35.88 -2.05
CA ASP A 26 -40.77 36.52 -3.20
C ASP A 26 -41.50 36.07 -4.48
N ASN A 27 -42.01 37.05 -5.23
CA ASN A 27 -42.81 36.83 -6.43
C ASN A 27 -42.62 37.91 -7.50
N THR A 28 -41.62 38.79 -7.35
CA THR A 28 -41.48 39.98 -8.19
C THR A 28 -40.13 40.09 -8.85
N ALA A 29 -40.12 40.51 -10.12
CA ALA A 29 -38.92 40.86 -10.89
C ALA A 29 -38.21 42.15 -10.39
N ALA A 30 -38.68 42.76 -9.29
CA ALA A 30 -38.18 44.04 -8.78
C ALA A 30 -37.73 43.92 -7.31
N VAL A 31 -36.41 43.99 -7.17
CA VAL A 31 -35.59 44.11 -5.95
C VAL A 31 -36.26 44.95 -4.86
N SER A 32 -36.27 44.44 -3.61
CA SER A 32 -36.94 45.12 -2.51
C SER A 32 -36.28 44.85 -1.15
N SER A 33 -35.37 45.72 -0.68
CA SER A 33 -34.92 45.63 0.72
C SER A 33 -36.09 45.81 1.68
N HIS A 34 -36.23 44.89 2.63
CA HIS A 34 -37.28 44.92 3.65
C HIS A 34 -36.75 45.52 4.95
N THR A 35 -37.48 46.46 5.53
CA THR A 35 -37.10 47.16 6.76
C THR A 35 -38.18 47.04 7.84
N VAL A 36 -37.79 46.69 9.07
CA VAL A 36 -38.70 46.64 10.22
C VAL A 36 -38.08 47.37 11.41
N ASP A 37 -38.76 48.37 11.96
CA ASP A 37 -38.29 49.16 13.10
C ASP A 37 -39.26 49.11 14.30
N GLY A 38 -38.70 49.07 15.51
CA GLY A 38 -39.43 49.02 16.77
C GLY A 38 -40.12 47.68 17.04
N GLY A 39 -41.26 47.75 17.73
CA GLY A 39 -42.03 46.56 18.14
C GLY A 39 -41.62 45.94 19.49
N LYS A 40 -42.54 45.14 20.05
CA LYS A 40 -42.27 44.23 21.15
C LYS A 40 -41.56 43.00 20.60
N ASN A 41 -42.28 42.03 20.04
CA ASN A 41 -41.68 40.91 19.30
C ASN A 41 -41.74 41.15 17.79
N VAL A 42 -40.73 40.70 17.04
CA VAL A 42 -40.66 40.80 15.58
C VAL A 42 -40.48 39.41 14.99
N ASN A 43 -41.42 38.97 14.16
CA ASN A 43 -41.31 37.74 13.38
C ASN A 43 -41.35 38.07 11.89
N PHE A 44 -40.29 37.74 11.15
CA PHE A 44 -40.17 37.97 9.72
C PHE A 44 -39.98 36.64 8.99
N THR A 45 -40.81 36.36 7.99
CA THR A 45 -40.72 35.13 7.18
C THR A 45 -40.78 35.46 5.70
N LEU A 46 -39.72 35.08 4.97
CA LEU A 46 -39.59 35.18 3.52
C LEU A 46 -39.44 33.78 2.90
N THR A 47 -40.27 33.48 1.91
CA THR A 47 -40.24 32.20 1.18
C THR A 47 -39.99 32.45 -0.31
N ASP A 48 -39.45 31.44 -0.99
CA ASP A 48 -39.02 31.50 -2.40
C ASP A 48 -37.96 32.58 -2.70
N ALA A 49 -37.12 32.90 -1.70
CA ALA A 49 -36.08 33.91 -1.83
C ALA A 49 -35.09 33.58 -2.96
N GLY A 50 -34.58 34.62 -3.63
CA GLY A 50 -33.60 34.47 -4.71
C GLY A 50 -34.23 33.95 -6.01
N SER A 51 -35.51 34.22 -6.26
CA SER A 51 -36.18 33.76 -7.49
C SER A 51 -35.52 34.37 -8.73
N PRO A 52 -34.93 33.57 -9.63
CA PRO A 52 -34.29 34.08 -10.84
C PRO A 52 -35.35 34.33 -11.91
N ASP A 53 -35.56 35.60 -12.28
CA ASP A 53 -36.05 35.92 -13.61
C ASP A 53 -34.83 36.06 -14.53
N MET A 54 -34.78 35.23 -15.57
CA MET A 54 -33.57 34.78 -16.27
C MET A 54 -32.89 35.80 -17.21
N LEU A 55 -32.79 37.09 -16.86
CA LEU A 55 -32.22 38.08 -17.80
C LEU A 55 -31.30 39.18 -17.21
N ALA A 56 -31.00 39.19 -15.91
CA ALA A 56 -29.98 40.10 -15.34
C ALA A 56 -29.45 39.61 -13.98
N PRO A 57 -28.23 39.98 -13.54
CA PRO A 57 -27.79 39.76 -12.16
C PRO A 57 -28.66 40.61 -11.23
N ALA A 58 -29.73 40.02 -10.70
CA ALA A 58 -30.60 40.67 -9.74
C ALA A 58 -29.83 40.86 -8.43
N THR A 59 -29.85 42.07 -7.87
CA THR A 59 -29.43 42.31 -6.48
C THR A 59 -30.42 41.61 -5.54
N PRO A 60 -29.96 40.87 -4.52
CA PRO A 60 -30.83 40.02 -3.71
C PRO A 60 -31.68 40.79 -2.67
N ASP A 61 -32.72 40.15 -2.12
CA ASP A 61 -33.67 40.76 -1.17
C ASP A 61 -33.11 40.83 0.26
N ASP A 62 -32.51 41.97 0.60
CA ASP A 62 -31.97 42.19 1.94
C ASP A 62 -33.08 42.41 2.99
N ILE A 63 -32.85 41.91 4.21
CA ILE A 63 -33.73 42.09 5.37
C ILE A 63 -32.97 42.88 6.44
N VAL A 64 -33.52 44.00 6.86
CA VAL A 64 -32.94 44.86 7.90
C VAL A 64 -33.95 45.10 9.01
N ILE A 65 -33.60 44.73 10.25
CA ILE A 65 -34.43 44.90 11.44
C ILE A 65 -33.72 45.86 12.41
N GLY A 66 -34.42 46.91 12.83
CA GLY A 66 -33.96 47.86 13.85
C GLY A 66 -32.89 48.85 13.36
N ALA A 67 -32.87 49.19 12.07
CA ALA A 67 -31.93 50.18 11.53
C ALA A 67 -32.25 51.63 11.92
N GLY A 68 -33.51 51.91 12.27
CA GLY A 68 -33.96 53.22 12.75
C GLY A 68 -33.62 53.50 14.21
N THR A 69 -34.19 54.56 14.79
CA THR A 69 -33.91 54.99 16.18
C THR A 69 -34.49 54.08 17.26
N ALA A 70 -35.22 53.01 16.90
CA ALA A 70 -35.94 52.15 17.83
C ALA A 70 -35.69 50.67 17.52
N ALA A 71 -34.84 50.03 18.33
CA ALA A 71 -34.63 48.59 18.30
C ALA A 71 -35.84 47.83 18.89
N PRO A 72 -36.11 46.58 18.45
CA PRO A 72 -37.09 45.70 19.08
C PRO A 72 -36.79 45.48 20.57
N LYS A 73 -37.83 45.42 21.41
CA LYS A 73 -37.68 45.24 22.87
C LYS A 73 -37.86 43.80 23.37
N GLY A 74 -38.50 42.96 22.58
CA GLY A 74 -38.71 41.53 22.80
C GLY A 74 -37.92 40.70 21.81
N ASP A 75 -38.47 39.56 21.40
CA ASP A 75 -37.76 38.57 20.59
C ASP A 75 -37.78 38.93 19.09
N VAL A 76 -36.68 38.64 18.38
CA VAL A 76 -36.53 38.83 16.94
C VAL A 76 -36.33 37.46 16.29
N VAL A 77 -37.22 37.08 15.36
CA VAL A 77 -37.15 35.83 14.60
C VAL A 77 -37.20 36.15 13.11
N VAL A 78 -36.23 35.66 12.35
CA VAL A 78 -36.13 35.83 10.90
C VAL A 78 -35.96 34.46 10.25
N ASN A 79 -36.90 34.08 9.39
CA ASN A 79 -36.86 32.83 8.63
C ASN A 79 -36.86 33.15 7.13
N VAL A 80 -35.81 32.72 6.43
CA VAL A 80 -35.69 32.86 4.97
C VAL A 80 -35.50 31.48 4.37
N THR A 81 -36.30 31.16 3.35
CA THR A 81 -36.18 29.90 2.60
C THR A 81 -36.09 30.22 1.13
N GLY A 82 -35.00 29.79 0.50
CA GLY A 82 -34.82 29.90 -0.94
C GLY A 82 -35.83 29.06 -1.71
N LYS A 83 -36.00 29.37 -2.99
CA LYS A 83 -36.94 28.67 -3.88
C LYS A 83 -36.60 27.18 -4.02
N ALA A 84 -37.61 26.36 -4.33
CA ALA A 84 -37.41 24.97 -4.73
C ALA A 84 -36.37 24.87 -5.86
N TYR A 85 -35.41 23.96 -5.70
CA TYR A 85 -34.32 23.76 -6.65
C TYR A 85 -34.86 23.36 -8.01
N ASP A 86 -34.30 23.93 -9.08
CA ASP A 86 -34.61 23.54 -10.45
C ASP A 86 -33.31 23.47 -11.26
N ALA A 87 -33.06 22.30 -11.86
CA ALA A 87 -31.83 21.97 -12.58
C ALA A 87 -31.60 22.86 -13.82
N ALA A 88 -32.61 23.59 -14.28
CA ALA A 88 -32.49 24.53 -15.40
C ALA A 88 -31.91 25.90 -15.01
N ILE A 89 -31.69 26.18 -13.72
CA ILE A 89 -31.34 27.50 -13.20
C ILE A 89 -29.84 27.61 -12.96
N ALA A 90 -29.25 28.77 -13.31
CA ALA A 90 -27.89 29.15 -12.92
C ALA A 90 -27.74 29.35 -11.40
N ASP A 91 -26.53 29.64 -10.92
CA ASP A 91 -26.27 29.89 -9.49
C ASP A 91 -27.21 30.96 -8.91
N VAL A 92 -27.79 30.67 -7.73
CA VAL A 92 -28.71 31.55 -7.00
C VAL A 92 -28.01 32.18 -5.80
N THR A 93 -28.29 33.45 -5.50
CA THR A 93 -27.79 34.13 -4.27
C THR A 93 -28.96 34.70 -3.46
N LEU A 94 -28.97 34.43 -2.15
CA LEU A 94 -29.94 35.00 -1.20
C LEU A 94 -29.46 36.34 -0.61
N GLY A 95 -30.39 37.15 -0.12
CA GLY A 95 -30.11 38.49 0.41
C GLY A 95 -29.53 38.50 1.82
N ALA A 96 -28.83 39.58 2.16
CA ALA A 96 -28.22 39.77 3.46
C ALA A 96 -29.29 40.02 4.55
N ILE A 97 -29.00 39.57 5.77
CA ILE A 97 -29.88 39.76 6.93
C ILE A 97 -29.11 40.55 7.99
N ALA A 98 -29.61 41.72 8.37
CA ALA A 98 -29.06 42.54 9.43
C ALA A 98 -30.10 42.80 10.52
N THR A 99 -29.77 42.53 11.79
CA THR A 99 -30.66 42.80 12.93
C THR A 99 -29.94 43.64 13.98
N THR A 100 -30.60 44.66 14.54
CA THR A 100 -30.06 45.48 15.62
C THR A 100 -30.96 45.43 16.85
N GLY A 101 -30.43 44.92 17.96
CA GLY A 101 -31.14 44.72 19.23
C GLY A 101 -32.14 43.55 19.23
N GLY A 102 -32.96 43.50 20.28
CA GLY A 102 -33.83 42.36 20.60
C GLY A 102 -33.34 41.60 21.84
N LYS A 103 -34.28 41.02 22.61
CA LYS A 103 -33.97 40.21 23.80
C LYS A 103 -33.34 38.88 23.40
N THR A 104 -33.97 38.16 22.49
CA THR A 104 -33.40 37.00 21.81
C THR A 104 -33.43 37.25 20.31
N VAL A 105 -32.42 36.77 19.58
CA VAL A 105 -32.33 36.91 18.12
C VAL A 105 -32.15 35.53 17.51
N SER A 106 -33.07 35.15 16.61
CA SER A 106 -33.01 33.90 15.86
C SER A 106 -33.11 34.18 14.37
N VAL A 107 -32.10 33.77 13.60
CA VAL A 107 -32.05 33.87 12.14
C VAL A 107 -31.88 32.48 11.55
N THR A 108 -32.78 32.04 10.67
CA THR A 108 -32.68 30.78 9.94
C THR A 108 -32.73 31.05 8.44
N GLN A 109 -31.72 30.58 7.69
CA GLN A 109 -31.63 30.64 6.24
C GLN A 109 -31.51 29.23 5.66
N LYS A 110 -32.48 28.83 4.85
CA LYS A 110 -32.47 27.55 4.13
C LYS A 110 -32.20 27.81 2.64
N ALA A 111 -31.29 27.06 2.03
CA ALA A 111 -30.88 27.23 0.63
C ALA A 111 -32.04 26.99 -0.34
N SER A 112 -32.87 25.99 -0.07
CA SER A 112 -34.02 25.67 -0.90
C SER A 112 -35.16 25.10 -0.08
N SER A 113 -36.41 25.33 -0.49
CA SER A 113 -37.57 24.64 0.08
C SER A 113 -37.58 23.13 -0.25
N ASP A 114 -37.03 22.74 -1.41
CA ASP A 114 -37.00 21.35 -1.90
C ASP A 114 -35.80 21.15 -2.85
N ALA A 115 -34.89 20.25 -2.51
CA ALA A 115 -33.68 19.94 -3.29
C ALA A 115 -33.81 18.63 -4.11
N SER A 116 -34.98 17.99 -4.14
CA SER A 116 -35.17 16.66 -4.77
C SER A 116 -34.77 16.59 -6.25
N LYS A 117 -34.93 17.70 -6.99
CA LYS A 117 -34.52 17.79 -8.40
C LYS A 117 -33.01 17.77 -8.63
N ALA A 118 -32.19 18.01 -7.60
CA ALA A 118 -30.74 17.97 -7.71
C ALA A 118 -30.20 16.56 -8.01
N ALA A 119 -30.95 15.52 -7.62
CA ALA A 119 -30.56 14.13 -7.88
C ALA A 119 -30.36 13.83 -9.37
N ALA A 120 -31.07 14.54 -10.26
CA ALA A 120 -31.01 14.35 -11.71
C ALA A 120 -30.22 15.46 -12.43
N ASP A 121 -29.63 16.41 -11.69
CA ASP A 121 -28.96 17.57 -12.27
C ASP A 121 -27.53 17.24 -12.72
N THR A 122 -27.19 17.58 -13.96
CA THR A 122 -25.88 17.37 -14.58
C THR A 122 -25.05 18.65 -14.66
N SER A 123 -25.52 19.77 -14.11
CA SER A 123 -24.93 21.11 -14.28
C SER A 123 -24.21 21.67 -13.05
N ALA A 124 -24.23 20.97 -11.91
CA ALA A 124 -23.58 21.34 -10.65
C ALA A 124 -23.94 22.75 -10.14
N ALA A 125 -25.19 23.19 -10.31
CA ALA A 125 -25.60 24.52 -9.84
C ALA A 125 -25.53 24.63 -8.30
N LYS A 126 -25.31 25.85 -7.82
CA LYS A 126 -25.19 26.14 -6.38
C LYS A 126 -26.10 27.27 -5.91
N VAL A 127 -26.46 27.21 -4.63
CA VAL A 127 -27.14 28.28 -3.91
C VAL A 127 -26.18 28.92 -2.91
N THR A 128 -25.97 30.22 -3.03
CA THR A 128 -25.18 31.03 -2.10
C THR A 128 -26.12 31.71 -1.11
N LEU A 129 -25.93 31.44 0.17
CA LEU A 129 -26.70 32.05 1.26
C LEU A 129 -26.22 33.47 1.54
N GLY A 130 -27.13 34.34 1.98
CA GLY A 130 -26.81 35.72 2.30
C GLY A 130 -26.04 35.86 3.60
N SER A 131 -25.24 36.91 3.73
CA SER A 131 -24.54 37.22 4.99
C SER A 131 -25.53 37.55 6.12
N VAL A 132 -25.19 37.18 7.36
CA VAL A 132 -26.01 37.47 8.54
C VAL A 132 -25.20 38.33 9.51
N THR A 133 -25.72 39.51 9.84
CA THR A 133 -25.13 40.42 10.83
C THR A 133 -26.11 40.66 11.99
N VAL A 134 -25.70 40.35 13.21
CA VAL A 134 -26.46 40.64 14.43
C VAL A 134 -25.73 41.68 15.26
N ASN A 135 -26.27 42.88 15.33
CA ASN A 135 -25.79 43.97 16.16
C ASN A 135 -26.50 43.91 17.53
N ALA A 136 -25.90 43.20 18.48
CA ALA A 136 -26.47 42.98 19.81
C ALA A 136 -26.40 44.23 20.68
N ASN A 137 -27.40 44.45 21.54
CA ASN A 137 -27.43 45.56 22.49
C ASN A 137 -27.44 45.05 23.94
N ALA A 138 -27.58 45.95 24.90
CA ALA A 138 -27.57 45.59 26.32
C ALA A 138 -28.76 44.70 26.76
N ASP A 139 -29.82 44.61 25.96
CA ASP A 139 -31.01 43.78 26.24
C ASP A 139 -30.87 42.36 25.65
N THR A 140 -29.91 42.13 24.73
CA THR A 140 -29.73 40.85 24.03
C THR A 140 -29.06 39.80 24.91
N THR A 141 -29.73 38.66 25.13
CA THR A 141 -29.21 37.54 25.94
C THR A 141 -28.76 36.35 25.13
N ASP A 142 -29.48 36.01 24.06
CA ASP A 142 -29.24 34.79 23.28
C ASP A 142 -29.35 35.06 21.78
N ILE A 143 -28.40 34.52 21.02
CA ILE A 143 -28.32 34.67 19.56
C ILE A 143 -28.23 33.28 18.94
N THR A 144 -29.07 32.99 17.95
CA THR A 144 -29.06 31.74 17.18
C THR A 144 -29.12 32.05 15.71
N ILE A 145 -28.10 31.63 14.96
CA ILE A 145 -27.99 31.81 13.51
C ILE A 145 -27.82 30.43 12.90
N LYS A 146 -28.73 30.05 12.00
CA LYS A 146 -28.71 28.77 11.29
C LYS A 146 -28.76 28.99 9.80
N GLN A 147 -27.82 28.43 9.07
CA GLN A 147 -27.75 28.37 7.63
C GLN A 147 -27.61 26.90 7.22
N ASP A 148 -28.09 26.53 6.04
CA ASP A 148 -27.75 25.22 5.48
C ASP A 148 -26.23 25.11 5.33
N ALA A 149 -25.67 23.97 5.72
CA ALA A 149 -24.24 23.70 5.65
C ALA A 149 -23.71 23.83 4.21
N THR A 150 -22.44 24.21 4.07
CA THR A 150 -21.77 24.21 2.75
C THR A 150 -21.71 22.78 2.20
N VAL A 151 -22.18 22.58 0.97
CA VAL A 151 -22.20 21.30 0.27
C VAL A 151 -21.55 21.48 -1.10
N THR A 152 -20.62 20.59 -1.46
CA THR A 152 -20.03 20.58 -2.81
C THR A 152 -21.03 19.98 -3.79
N ALA A 153 -21.27 20.67 -4.90
CA ALA A 153 -22.16 20.18 -5.94
C ALA A 153 -21.61 18.89 -6.58
N VAL A 154 -22.47 17.91 -6.80
CA VAL A 154 -22.14 16.67 -7.50
C VAL A 154 -23.06 16.55 -8.72
N ASN A 155 -22.48 16.27 -9.88
CA ASN A 155 -23.26 15.99 -11.08
C ASN A 155 -23.88 14.60 -11.01
N ALA A 156 -25.15 14.50 -11.37
CA ALA A 156 -25.84 13.25 -11.60
C ALA A 156 -25.16 12.48 -12.75
N ALA A 157 -25.07 11.16 -12.57
CA ALA A 157 -24.52 10.25 -13.55
C ALA A 157 -25.60 9.27 -14.05
N PRO A 158 -25.53 8.78 -15.30
CA PRO A 158 -26.41 7.73 -15.77
C PRO A 158 -26.25 6.45 -14.93
N THR A 159 -27.35 5.75 -14.63
CA THR A 159 -27.37 4.62 -13.66
C THR A 159 -27.47 3.23 -14.28
N THR A 160 -27.70 3.10 -15.59
CA THR A 160 -27.70 1.81 -16.29
C THR A 160 -26.45 1.69 -17.15
N GLY A 161 -25.84 0.51 -17.23
CA GLY A 161 -24.81 0.25 -18.24
C GLY A 161 -25.46 0.35 -19.61
N GLY A 162 -24.91 1.15 -20.53
CA GLY A 162 -25.38 1.11 -21.91
C GLY A 162 -25.05 -0.27 -22.49
N VAL A 163 -25.85 -0.70 -23.47
CA VAL A 163 -25.64 -1.98 -24.13
C VAL A 163 -24.71 -1.72 -25.31
N THR A 164 -23.58 -2.41 -25.36
CA THR A 164 -22.70 -2.41 -26.53
C THR A 164 -23.33 -3.35 -27.57
N GLU A 165 -23.45 -2.88 -28.80
CA GLU A 165 -24.04 -3.69 -29.87
C GLU A 165 -23.20 -4.94 -30.15
N THR A 166 -23.86 -6.11 -30.25
CA THR A 166 -23.21 -7.36 -30.66
C THR A 166 -23.98 -8.02 -31.80
N ALA A 167 -23.27 -8.35 -32.88
CA ALA A 167 -23.79 -9.12 -34.01
C ALA A 167 -23.17 -10.51 -33.98
N THR A 168 -23.97 -11.53 -33.68
CA THR A 168 -23.55 -12.93 -33.72
C THR A 168 -23.82 -13.51 -35.10
N ILE A 169 -22.77 -13.89 -35.82
CA ILE A 169 -22.86 -14.51 -37.15
C ILE A 169 -22.64 -16.01 -37.03
N LYS A 170 -23.61 -16.80 -37.50
CA LYS A 170 -23.46 -18.25 -37.70
C LYS A 170 -23.16 -18.53 -39.16
N PHE A 171 -21.96 -19.04 -39.44
CA PHE A 171 -21.46 -19.33 -40.77
C PHE A 171 -21.97 -20.68 -41.30
N GLY A 172 -22.34 -20.70 -42.58
CA GLY A 172 -22.71 -21.92 -43.31
C GLY A 172 -21.52 -22.52 -44.06
N ALA A 173 -21.69 -23.73 -44.60
CA ALA A 173 -20.67 -24.36 -45.44
C ALA A 173 -20.42 -23.54 -46.72
N LEU A 174 -19.15 -23.31 -47.05
CA LEU A 174 -18.72 -22.56 -48.24
C LEU A 174 -17.96 -23.49 -49.19
N LYS A 175 -18.41 -23.59 -50.44
CA LYS A 175 -17.83 -24.50 -51.45
C LYS A 175 -16.71 -23.83 -52.26
N THR A 176 -15.89 -24.66 -52.91
CA THR A 176 -14.76 -24.19 -53.72
C THR A 176 -15.18 -23.13 -54.75
N ASN A 177 -14.41 -22.04 -54.82
CA ASN A 177 -14.62 -20.85 -55.66
C ASN A 177 -15.77 -19.92 -55.27
N ASP A 178 -16.60 -20.24 -54.29
CA ASP A 178 -17.60 -19.29 -53.77
C ASP A 178 -16.93 -18.24 -52.87
N THR A 179 -17.56 -17.07 -52.79
CA THR A 179 -17.04 -15.94 -52.00
C THR A 179 -18.05 -15.46 -50.97
N LEU A 180 -17.59 -15.23 -49.74
CA LEU A 180 -18.36 -14.61 -48.67
C LEU A 180 -17.74 -13.27 -48.29
N GLU A 181 -18.53 -12.21 -48.38
CA GLU A 181 -18.16 -10.87 -47.93
C GLU A 181 -18.77 -10.59 -46.56
N VAL A 182 -17.95 -10.10 -45.62
CA VAL A 182 -18.36 -9.60 -44.30
C VAL A 182 -17.74 -8.21 -44.10
N ASN A 183 -18.60 -7.21 -44.06
CA ASN A 183 -18.32 -5.80 -43.84
C ASN A 183 -17.14 -5.27 -44.68
N GLY A 184 -17.16 -5.52 -46.00
CA GLY A 184 -16.10 -5.10 -46.95
C GLY A 184 -14.90 -6.05 -47.08
N LEU A 185 -14.78 -7.05 -46.21
CA LEU A 185 -13.78 -8.11 -46.32
C LEU A 185 -14.36 -9.33 -47.06
N VAL A 186 -13.75 -9.71 -48.19
CA VAL A 186 -14.19 -10.82 -49.05
C VAL A 186 -13.28 -12.03 -48.87
N PHE A 187 -13.83 -13.17 -48.47
CA PHE A 187 -13.15 -14.46 -48.41
C PHE A 187 -13.54 -15.35 -49.58
N LYS A 188 -12.57 -15.83 -50.36
CA LYS A 188 -12.76 -16.82 -51.42
C LYS A 188 -12.26 -18.20 -50.99
N ALA A 189 -13.12 -19.20 -50.96
CA ALA A 189 -12.73 -20.58 -50.62
C ALA A 189 -11.98 -21.26 -51.78
N LEU A 190 -10.82 -21.88 -51.50
CA LEU A 190 -10.04 -22.68 -52.47
C LEU A 190 -10.38 -24.18 -52.43
N GLU A 191 -11.05 -24.62 -51.37
CA GLU A 191 -11.57 -25.99 -51.18
C GLU A 191 -12.98 -25.96 -50.57
N ASN A 192 -13.57 -27.12 -50.29
CA ASN A 192 -14.89 -27.19 -49.64
C ASN A 192 -14.74 -27.06 -48.11
N LEU A 193 -15.34 -26.02 -47.53
CA LEU A 193 -15.21 -25.69 -46.11
C LEU A 193 -16.52 -25.95 -45.35
N SER A 194 -16.40 -26.43 -44.10
CA SER A 194 -17.51 -26.47 -43.13
C SER A 194 -17.79 -25.07 -42.55
N GLY A 195 -18.94 -24.90 -41.88
CA GLY A 195 -19.29 -23.65 -41.19
C GLY A 195 -18.22 -23.21 -40.18
N GLU A 196 -17.73 -24.15 -39.37
CA GLU A 196 -16.63 -23.99 -38.41
C GLU A 196 -15.36 -23.46 -39.07
N GLN A 197 -15.01 -24.00 -40.24
CA GLN A 197 -13.80 -23.60 -40.97
C GLN A 197 -13.93 -22.20 -41.55
N VAL A 198 -15.14 -21.80 -41.94
CA VAL A 198 -15.43 -20.42 -42.37
C VAL A 198 -15.45 -19.48 -41.17
N ALA A 199 -16.05 -19.87 -40.05
CA ALA A 199 -16.07 -19.09 -38.81
C ALA A 199 -14.66 -18.82 -38.26
N ALA A 200 -13.78 -19.84 -38.29
CA ALA A 200 -12.37 -19.68 -37.91
C ALA A 200 -11.65 -18.64 -38.79
N ALA A 201 -12.02 -18.52 -40.08
CA ALA A 201 -11.43 -17.56 -41.00
C ALA A 201 -11.77 -16.10 -40.63
N PHE A 202 -12.94 -15.86 -40.05
CA PHE A 202 -13.41 -14.52 -39.64
C PHE A 202 -13.26 -14.26 -38.12
N SER A 203 -12.47 -15.06 -37.40
CA SER A 203 -12.28 -14.94 -35.95
C SER A 203 -11.10 -14.03 -35.56
N ASN A 204 -11.15 -13.45 -34.36
CA ASN A 204 -10.10 -12.61 -33.77
C ASN A 204 -9.69 -11.37 -34.61
N MET A 205 -10.62 -10.78 -35.34
CA MET A 205 -10.36 -9.62 -36.19
C MET A 205 -10.29 -8.32 -35.36
N VAL A 206 -9.23 -7.54 -35.53
CA VAL A 206 -9.04 -6.21 -34.91
C VAL A 206 -8.98 -5.09 -35.95
N SER A 207 -9.29 -3.85 -35.54
CA SER A 207 -9.32 -2.66 -36.41
C SER A 207 -7.91 -2.29 -36.94
N GLY A 208 -7.81 -1.89 -38.22
CA GLY A 208 -6.59 -1.29 -38.79
C GLY A 208 -5.70 -2.23 -39.62
N LEU A 209 -6.12 -3.48 -39.87
CA LEU A 209 -5.46 -4.38 -40.81
C LEU A 209 -5.81 -4.02 -42.27
N ALA A 210 -5.24 -2.92 -42.77
CA ALA A 210 -5.06 -2.74 -44.20
C ALA A 210 -3.69 -3.30 -44.58
N VAL A 211 -3.63 -4.23 -45.54
CA VAL A 211 -2.85 -4.20 -46.80
C VAL A 211 -2.79 -5.63 -47.37
N ALA A 212 -3.03 -5.75 -48.67
CA ALA A 212 -2.84 -6.99 -49.44
C ALA A 212 -1.50 -7.69 -49.12
N ASN A 213 -1.57 -9.01 -48.90
CA ASN A 213 -0.45 -9.93 -48.68
C ASN A 213 0.24 -9.90 -47.29
N LYS A 214 -0.41 -9.39 -46.24
CA LYS A 214 0.06 -9.52 -44.85
C LYS A 214 -1.07 -9.85 -43.87
N ASP A 215 -1.75 -10.97 -44.13
CA ASP A 215 -2.85 -11.42 -43.28
C ASP A 215 -2.31 -12.25 -42.08
N THR A 216 -2.49 -11.74 -40.86
CA THR A 216 -2.22 -12.44 -39.59
C THR A 216 -3.52 -12.85 -38.90
N GLN A 217 -4.50 -13.35 -39.65
CA GLN A 217 -5.77 -13.82 -39.10
C GLN A 217 -5.82 -15.34 -39.02
N GLY A 218 -6.34 -15.84 -37.89
CA GLY A 218 -6.75 -17.23 -37.64
C GLY A 218 -5.72 -18.29 -38.04
N SER A 219 -5.00 -18.85 -37.06
CA SER A 219 -3.88 -19.80 -37.18
C SER A 219 -4.06 -21.03 -38.12
N GLN A 220 -5.21 -21.21 -38.79
CA GLN A 220 -5.54 -22.39 -39.60
C GLN A 220 -5.93 -22.17 -41.07
N VAL A 221 -6.04 -20.94 -41.61
CA VAL A 221 -6.80 -20.73 -42.88
C VAL A 221 -6.03 -20.16 -44.07
N ALA A 222 -4.75 -19.77 -43.92
CA ALA A 222 -3.94 -19.25 -45.03
C ALA A 222 -3.70 -20.27 -46.18
N SER A 223 -3.96 -21.56 -45.96
CA SER A 223 -3.84 -22.62 -46.98
C SER A 223 -5.16 -22.98 -47.69
N LYS A 224 -6.32 -22.47 -47.22
CA LYS A 224 -7.66 -22.94 -47.61
C LYS A 224 -8.55 -21.91 -48.31
N GLY A 225 -8.13 -20.64 -48.33
CA GLY A 225 -8.84 -19.55 -48.99
C GLY A 225 -8.00 -18.28 -49.14
N VAL A 226 -8.53 -17.28 -49.85
CA VAL A 226 -7.85 -15.99 -50.08
C VAL A 226 -8.77 -14.86 -49.65
N PHE A 227 -8.27 -13.96 -48.79
CA PHE A 227 -8.94 -12.71 -48.45
C PHE A 227 -8.60 -11.59 -49.44
N THR A 228 -9.61 -10.83 -49.84
CA THR A 228 -9.50 -9.61 -50.67
C THR A 228 -10.41 -8.54 -50.12
N GLY A 229 -10.09 -7.26 -50.35
CA GLY A 229 -10.81 -6.15 -49.72
C GLY A 229 -10.25 -5.79 -48.34
N ALA A 230 -11.00 -5.00 -47.58
CA ALA A 230 -10.64 -4.57 -46.23
C ALA A 230 -11.91 -4.56 -45.38
N PHE A 231 -11.81 -5.02 -44.13
CA PHE A 231 -12.92 -4.92 -43.19
C PHE A 231 -13.16 -3.43 -42.88
N ASP A 232 -14.23 -2.87 -43.45
CA ASP A 232 -14.52 -1.45 -43.39
C ASP A 232 -15.02 -1.07 -41.99
N THR A 233 -14.20 -0.33 -41.24
CA THR A 233 -14.56 0.16 -39.91
C THR A 233 -15.26 1.54 -39.96
N GLY A 234 -15.53 2.07 -41.16
CA GLY A 234 -16.23 3.34 -41.37
C GLY A 234 -15.44 4.54 -40.86
N ALA A 235 -14.31 4.87 -41.50
CA ALA A 235 -13.57 6.10 -41.20
C ALA A 235 -14.13 7.29 -42.00
N ALA A 236 -15.29 7.82 -41.63
CA ALA A 236 -15.61 9.20 -41.99
C ALA A 236 -14.82 10.14 -41.08
N LEU A 237 -14.27 11.24 -41.61
CA LEU A 237 -13.67 12.31 -40.79
C LEU A 237 -14.81 13.11 -40.15
N ASP A 238 -14.64 13.59 -38.91
CA ASP A 238 -15.59 14.56 -38.35
C ASP A 238 -15.38 15.96 -38.99
N ASP A 239 -16.28 16.91 -38.70
CA ASP A 239 -16.22 18.30 -39.21
C ASP A 239 -14.97 19.08 -38.73
N SER A 240 -14.12 18.47 -37.89
CA SER A 240 -12.84 19.03 -37.43
C SER A 240 -11.63 18.46 -38.18
N GLY A 241 -11.82 17.53 -39.12
CA GLY A 241 -10.75 16.91 -39.89
C GLY A 241 -9.87 15.93 -39.11
N SER A 242 -10.29 15.53 -37.90
CA SER A 242 -9.68 14.40 -37.19
C SER A 242 -10.32 13.08 -37.65
N PRO A 243 -9.59 11.94 -37.68
CA PRO A 243 -10.20 10.65 -37.94
C PRO A 243 -11.32 10.41 -36.92
N ALA A 244 -12.58 10.35 -37.36
CA ALA A 244 -13.67 10.11 -36.42
C ALA A 244 -13.46 8.71 -35.85
N LYS A 245 -13.30 8.64 -34.53
CA LYS A 245 -13.22 7.37 -33.81
C LYS A 245 -14.48 6.53 -34.12
N GLY A 246 -14.30 5.27 -34.49
CA GLY A 246 -15.23 4.15 -34.22
C GLY A 246 -16.64 4.18 -34.82
N THR A 247 -16.83 3.54 -35.97
CA THR A 247 -18.10 2.85 -36.30
C THR A 247 -17.92 1.36 -36.58
N GLY A 248 -16.71 0.80 -36.38
CA GLY A 248 -16.38 -0.58 -36.73
C GLY A 248 -16.68 -1.61 -35.64
N TYR A 249 -16.73 -2.89 -36.02
CA TYR A 249 -16.86 -4.04 -35.13
C TYR A 249 -15.50 -4.75 -34.92
N THR A 250 -15.30 -5.39 -33.77
CA THR A 250 -14.21 -6.33 -33.49
C THR A 250 -14.78 -7.76 -33.42
N ALA A 251 -14.07 -8.75 -33.94
CA ALA A 251 -14.53 -10.14 -33.95
C ALA A 251 -13.89 -10.94 -32.81
N ALA A 252 -14.70 -11.69 -32.08
CA ALA A 252 -14.25 -12.62 -31.05
C ALA A 252 -13.66 -13.91 -31.65
N ALA A 253 -13.18 -14.81 -30.78
CA ALA A 253 -12.82 -16.16 -31.18
C ALA A 253 -14.05 -16.92 -31.72
N ALA A 254 -13.84 -17.84 -32.66
CA ALA A 254 -14.91 -18.71 -33.17
C ALA A 254 -15.33 -19.73 -32.10
N SER A 255 -16.65 -19.90 -31.92
CA SER A 255 -17.25 -20.98 -31.13
C SER A 255 -18.05 -21.88 -32.07
N GLY A 256 -17.43 -22.99 -32.49
CA GLY A 256 -17.97 -23.85 -33.56
C GLY A 256 -18.18 -23.06 -34.87
N ASP A 257 -19.39 -23.12 -35.41
CA ASP A 257 -19.81 -22.39 -36.63
C ASP A 257 -20.07 -20.88 -36.40
N THR A 258 -19.83 -20.31 -35.20
CA THR A 258 -20.28 -18.95 -34.85
C THR A 258 -19.14 -18.01 -34.47
N VAL A 259 -19.28 -16.72 -34.81
CA VAL A 259 -18.40 -15.62 -34.38
C VAL A 259 -19.25 -14.45 -33.89
N VAL A 260 -18.87 -13.87 -32.75
CA VAL A 260 -19.51 -12.67 -32.21
C VAL A 260 -18.70 -11.45 -32.61
N PHE A 261 -19.36 -10.48 -33.23
CA PHE A 261 -18.81 -9.18 -33.60
C PHE A 261 -19.34 -8.13 -32.64
N THR A 262 -18.45 -7.41 -31.95
CA THR A 262 -18.79 -6.38 -30.96
C THR A 262 -18.48 -5.01 -31.51
N ALA A 263 -19.41 -4.06 -31.43
CA ALA A 263 -19.17 -2.69 -31.89
C ALA A 263 -18.07 -2.01 -31.05
N ALA A 264 -17.19 -1.24 -31.69
CA ALA A 264 -16.09 -0.54 -31.04
C ALA A 264 -16.54 0.66 -30.18
N ARG A 265 -17.80 1.09 -30.31
CA ARG A 265 -18.43 2.09 -29.45
C ARG A 265 -19.46 1.42 -28.55
N ALA A 266 -19.24 1.51 -27.24
CA ALA A 266 -20.27 1.21 -26.26
C ALA A 266 -21.33 2.33 -26.24
N ASN A 267 -22.55 1.99 -25.82
CA ASN A 267 -23.59 2.94 -25.40
C ASN A 267 -24.16 3.87 -26.49
N GLN A 268 -24.23 3.44 -27.75
CA GLN A 268 -24.99 4.09 -28.84
C GLN A 268 -25.45 3.05 -29.88
N ASP A 269 -26.46 3.39 -30.69
CA ASP A 269 -26.88 2.58 -31.84
C ASP A 269 -25.76 2.61 -32.90
N ALA A 270 -25.19 1.44 -33.25
CA ALA A 270 -24.26 1.32 -34.36
C ALA A 270 -25.02 1.01 -35.65
N THR A 271 -24.32 0.97 -36.78
CA THR A 271 -24.94 0.54 -38.05
C THR A 271 -24.89 -0.98 -38.13
N ASP A 272 -26.05 -1.63 -38.04
CA ASP A 272 -26.22 -3.09 -37.98
C ASP A 272 -25.48 -3.88 -39.08
N LEU A 273 -24.84 -5.00 -38.71
CA LEU A 273 -24.40 -6.04 -39.66
C LEU A 273 -25.60 -6.91 -40.09
N THR A 274 -26.13 -6.73 -41.31
CA THR A 274 -27.37 -7.44 -41.75
C THR A 274 -27.22 -8.12 -43.11
N THR A 275 -28.03 -9.17 -43.34
CA THR A 275 -28.01 -9.99 -44.56
C THR A 275 -29.10 -9.67 -45.61
N ALA A 276 -30.07 -8.78 -45.36
CA ALA A 276 -31.00 -8.30 -46.41
C ALA A 276 -31.87 -7.11 -45.94
N GLY A 277 -31.99 -6.07 -46.78
CA GLY A 277 -33.01 -5.00 -46.63
C GLY A 277 -32.48 -3.56 -46.50
N GLY A 278 -31.18 -3.39 -46.26
CA GLY A 278 -30.40 -2.15 -46.40
C GLY A 278 -29.12 -2.45 -47.19
N THR A 279 -28.23 -1.47 -47.42
CA THR A 279 -26.94 -1.70 -48.09
C THR A 279 -26.22 -2.89 -47.42
N PRO A 280 -26.11 -4.05 -48.07
CA PRO A 280 -25.74 -5.28 -47.37
C PRO A 280 -24.27 -5.22 -46.97
N THR A 281 -24.00 -5.33 -45.67
CA THR A 281 -22.63 -5.47 -45.15
C THR A 281 -22.17 -6.91 -45.22
N ILE A 282 -23.07 -7.91 -45.36
CA ILE A 282 -22.71 -9.33 -45.58
C ILE A 282 -23.32 -9.83 -46.88
N THR A 283 -22.49 -10.37 -47.78
CA THR A 283 -22.93 -10.85 -49.10
C THR A 283 -22.30 -12.20 -49.46
N LEU A 284 -23.12 -13.22 -49.78
CA LEU A 284 -22.64 -14.50 -50.32
C LEU A 284 -22.82 -14.54 -51.85
N ILE A 285 -21.75 -14.81 -52.60
CA ILE A 285 -21.82 -15.08 -54.04
C ILE A 285 -21.67 -16.59 -54.25
N ASN A 286 -22.81 -17.26 -54.36
CA ASN A 286 -22.92 -18.72 -54.50
C ASN A 286 -22.91 -19.13 -55.98
N SER A 287 -21.73 -19.25 -56.57
CA SER A 287 -21.56 -19.69 -57.96
C SER A 287 -21.74 -21.20 -58.11
N SER A 288 -21.57 -21.96 -57.03
CA SER A 288 -21.69 -23.43 -57.00
C SER A 288 -23.13 -23.96 -56.83
N GLY A 289 -24.05 -23.14 -56.30
CA GLY A 289 -25.44 -23.51 -56.01
C GLY A 289 -25.64 -24.32 -54.72
N ASN A 290 -24.58 -24.61 -53.96
CA ASN A 290 -24.63 -25.51 -52.79
C ASN A 290 -24.01 -24.93 -51.50
N SER A 291 -23.56 -23.67 -51.50
CA SER A 291 -23.15 -22.97 -50.27
C SER A 291 -24.36 -22.50 -49.45
N VAL A 292 -24.20 -22.46 -48.12
CA VAL A 292 -25.26 -22.06 -47.18
C VAL A 292 -24.99 -20.64 -46.69
N GLU A 293 -26.01 -19.78 -46.76
CA GLU A 293 -25.92 -18.38 -46.34
C GLU A 293 -25.79 -18.25 -44.81
N PRO A 294 -24.94 -17.35 -44.30
CA PRO A 294 -24.81 -17.14 -42.86
C PRO A 294 -26.09 -16.54 -42.26
N THR A 295 -26.36 -16.88 -40.99
CA THR A 295 -27.45 -16.29 -40.20
C THR A 295 -26.88 -15.28 -39.22
N VAL A 296 -27.48 -14.09 -39.13
CA VAL A 296 -27.02 -13.03 -38.22
C VAL A 296 -28.09 -12.75 -37.17
N THR A 297 -27.67 -12.72 -35.91
CA THR A 297 -28.49 -12.32 -34.77
C THR A 297 -27.86 -11.08 -34.15
N ILE A 298 -28.60 -9.97 -34.11
CA ILE A 298 -28.10 -8.70 -33.55
C ILE A 298 -28.76 -8.44 -32.21
N VAL A 299 -27.95 -8.08 -31.22
CA VAL A 299 -28.38 -7.40 -30.00
C VAL A 299 -28.03 -5.93 -30.20
N GLN A 300 -29.05 -5.10 -30.47
CA GLN A 300 -28.86 -3.68 -30.74
C GLN A 300 -28.08 -3.00 -29.61
N GLY A 301 -27.17 -2.11 -29.99
CA GLY A 301 -26.60 -1.14 -29.06
C GLY A 301 -27.72 -0.29 -28.48
N GLN A 302 -27.57 0.14 -27.24
CA GLN A 302 -28.51 1.08 -26.65
C GLN A 302 -27.74 2.08 -25.80
N ALA A 303 -27.97 3.36 -26.07
CA ALA A 303 -27.47 4.43 -25.22
C ALA A 303 -28.04 4.34 -23.80
N HIS A 304 -27.32 4.94 -22.85
CA HIS A 304 -27.85 5.12 -21.49
C HIS A 304 -29.25 5.75 -21.58
N ASN A 305 -30.27 4.98 -21.21
CA ASN A 305 -31.67 5.38 -21.28
C ASN A 305 -32.26 5.68 -19.90
N ALA A 306 -31.50 5.45 -18.83
CA ALA A 306 -31.92 5.76 -17.48
C ALA A 306 -31.71 7.25 -17.18
N THR A 307 -32.66 7.83 -16.47
CA THR A 307 -32.55 9.18 -15.91
C THR A 307 -31.27 9.26 -15.05
N PRO A 308 -30.39 10.27 -15.25
CA PRO A 308 -29.25 10.50 -14.38
C PRO A 308 -29.68 10.57 -12.92
N ALA A 309 -28.89 9.97 -12.02
CA ALA A 309 -29.13 10.00 -10.58
C ALA A 309 -27.83 10.28 -9.80
N GLY A 310 -27.96 10.56 -8.50
CA GLY A 310 -26.83 10.78 -7.61
C GLY A 310 -26.28 12.21 -7.60
N GLY A 311 -26.94 13.15 -8.29
CA GLY A 311 -26.58 14.56 -8.21
C GLY A 311 -26.89 15.16 -6.82
N VAL A 312 -26.12 16.17 -6.42
CA VAL A 312 -26.24 16.87 -5.14
C VAL A 312 -26.18 18.37 -5.39
N MET A 313 -27.13 19.11 -4.82
CA MET A 313 -27.19 20.58 -4.88
C MET A 313 -25.99 21.19 -4.16
N GLY A 314 -25.28 22.11 -4.82
CA GLY A 314 -24.25 22.89 -4.15
C GLY A 314 -24.86 23.91 -3.19
N VAL A 315 -24.29 24.05 -2.00
CA VAL A 315 -24.64 25.10 -1.04
C VAL A 315 -23.37 25.82 -0.63
N VAL A 316 -23.40 27.16 -0.66
CA VAL A 316 -22.34 28.01 -0.12
C VAL A 316 -22.93 28.81 1.04
N ALA A 317 -22.47 28.56 2.26
CA ALA A 317 -22.91 29.33 3.43
C ALA A 317 -22.50 30.81 3.32
N GLY A 318 -23.22 31.68 3.99
CA GLY A 318 -22.95 33.12 4.06
C GLY A 318 -22.04 33.47 5.24
N ALA A 319 -21.39 34.62 5.19
CA ALA A 319 -20.61 35.13 6.33
C ALA A 319 -21.53 35.45 7.52
N VAL A 320 -21.08 35.16 8.74
CA VAL A 320 -21.84 35.44 9.97
C VAL A 320 -21.04 36.36 10.90
N THR A 321 -21.63 37.51 11.25
CA THR A 321 -21.03 38.49 12.15
C THR A 321 -21.95 38.81 13.31
N VAL A 322 -21.44 38.75 14.53
CA VAL A 322 -22.11 39.22 15.75
C VAL A 322 -21.30 40.37 16.33
N ALA A 323 -21.85 41.58 16.27
CA ALA A 323 -21.19 42.83 16.64
C ALA A 323 -21.96 43.60 17.72
N ASP A 324 -21.31 44.59 18.32
CA ASP A 324 -21.99 45.55 19.21
C ASP A 324 -22.87 46.48 18.38
N ALA A 325 -24.08 46.76 18.87
CA ALA A 325 -24.90 47.84 18.33
C ALA A 325 -24.19 49.19 18.51
N ALA A 326 -24.34 50.08 17.53
CA ALA A 326 -23.69 51.38 17.56
C ALA A 326 -24.01 52.14 18.87
N GLY A 327 -23.00 52.38 19.69
CA GLY A 327 -23.13 53.09 20.97
C GLY A 327 -23.71 52.26 22.14
N ALA A 328 -23.88 50.94 21.99
CA ALA A 328 -24.38 50.05 23.05
C ALA A 328 -23.66 48.69 23.05
N ALA A 329 -22.89 48.41 24.11
CA ALA A 329 -22.18 47.14 24.26
C ALA A 329 -23.14 45.97 24.57
N ALA A 330 -22.86 44.80 24.00
CA ALA A 330 -23.61 43.56 24.17
C ALA A 330 -23.30 42.86 25.51
N THR A 331 -23.47 43.56 26.63
CA THR A 331 -23.02 43.10 27.95
C THR A 331 -23.82 41.93 28.52
N ALA A 332 -25.01 41.64 27.99
CA ALA A 332 -25.94 40.63 28.52
C ALA A 332 -25.94 39.31 27.74
N VAL A 333 -25.21 39.21 26.62
CA VAL A 333 -25.18 38.00 25.78
C VAL A 333 -24.50 36.86 26.51
N LYS A 334 -25.23 35.75 26.70
CA LYS A 334 -24.78 34.53 27.37
C LYS A 334 -24.49 33.39 26.41
N THR A 335 -25.33 33.25 25.37
CA THR A 335 -25.25 32.15 24.42
C THR A 335 -25.24 32.68 23.00
N VAL A 336 -24.28 32.21 22.20
CA VAL A 336 -24.27 32.41 20.74
C VAL A 336 -24.23 31.03 20.09
N THR A 337 -25.15 30.77 19.17
CA THR A 337 -25.19 29.54 18.38
C THR A 337 -25.12 29.90 16.91
N VAL A 338 -24.13 29.36 16.20
CA VAL A 338 -23.96 29.53 14.76
C VAL A 338 -23.81 28.15 14.12
N ASP A 339 -24.70 27.83 13.20
CA ASP A 339 -24.74 26.56 12.46
C ASP A 339 -24.78 26.87 10.97
N GLY A 340 -23.77 26.48 10.19
CA GLY A 340 -23.60 26.89 8.80
C GLY A 340 -23.11 28.33 8.70
N TYR A 341 -21.85 28.52 8.28
CA TYR A 341 -21.27 29.84 8.05
C TYR A 341 -20.01 29.75 7.17
N ALA A 342 -19.74 30.82 6.41
CA ALA A 342 -18.62 30.90 5.48
C ALA A 342 -17.26 31.08 6.18
N ALA A 343 -16.20 30.54 5.58
CA ALA A 343 -14.82 30.84 5.94
C ALA A 343 -14.43 32.25 5.43
N THR A 344 -14.44 33.24 6.32
CA THR A 344 -13.92 34.58 6.00
C THR A 344 -13.18 35.15 7.20
N THR A 345 -12.01 35.77 6.97
CA THR A 345 -11.11 36.27 8.01
C THR A 345 -11.64 37.49 8.78
N SER A 346 -12.81 38.02 8.42
CA SER A 346 -13.41 39.23 9.03
C SER A 346 -14.78 38.99 9.68
N ALA A 347 -15.29 37.76 9.61
CA ALA A 347 -16.58 37.38 10.20
C ALA A 347 -16.36 36.61 11.52
N GLY A 348 -17.34 36.68 12.42
CA GLY A 348 -17.24 36.10 13.75
C GLY A 348 -17.96 36.90 14.83
N LEU A 349 -17.67 36.59 16.09
CA LEU A 349 -18.11 37.34 17.25
C LEU A 349 -17.11 38.49 17.50
N THR A 350 -17.44 39.70 17.04
CA THR A 350 -16.66 40.92 17.26
C THR A 350 -17.24 41.81 18.37
N ALA A 351 -18.42 41.47 18.89
CA ALA A 351 -19.06 42.17 20.00
C ALA A 351 -18.30 41.98 21.32
N THR A 352 -18.22 43.01 22.16
CA THR A 352 -17.56 42.93 23.46
C THR A 352 -18.50 42.30 24.50
N THR A 353 -18.74 40.99 24.39
CA THR A 353 -19.64 40.27 25.30
C THR A 353 -18.95 39.94 26.63
N SER A 354 -19.30 40.65 27.69
CA SER A 354 -18.75 40.40 29.04
C SER A 354 -19.39 39.23 29.79
N ALA A 355 -20.56 38.77 29.35
CA ALA A 355 -21.35 37.72 30.02
C ALA A 355 -21.42 36.40 29.24
N LEU A 356 -20.63 36.23 28.18
CA LEU A 356 -20.71 35.04 27.32
C LEU A 356 -20.27 33.79 28.11
N GLU A 357 -21.17 32.82 28.23
CA GLU A 357 -20.93 31.55 28.90
C GLU A 357 -20.65 30.46 27.85
N THR A 358 -21.43 30.44 26.75
CA THR A 358 -21.40 29.38 25.74
C THR A 358 -21.40 29.91 24.31
N LEU A 359 -20.48 29.41 23.47
CA LEU A 359 -20.45 29.59 22.02
C LEU A 359 -20.57 28.22 21.35
N ASN A 360 -21.62 28.02 20.56
CA ASN A 360 -21.84 26.81 19.76
C ASN A 360 -21.55 27.12 18.29
N LEU A 361 -20.58 26.42 17.69
CA LEU A 361 -20.24 26.53 16.27
C LEU A 361 -20.46 25.18 15.59
N SER A 362 -21.14 25.18 14.46
CA SER A 362 -21.43 23.96 13.70
C SER A 362 -21.34 24.18 12.20
N ASN A 363 -20.87 23.15 11.47
CA ASN A 363 -20.91 23.07 9.99
C ASN A 363 -20.37 24.32 9.25
N GLY A 364 -19.31 24.95 9.76
CA GLY A 364 -18.76 26.17 9.18
C GLY A 364 -17.24 26.20 9.09
N GLY A 365 -16.71 27.34 8.64
CA GLY A 365 -15.28 27.58 8.42
C GLY A 365 -14.63 28.44 9.51
N ASP A 366 -13.84 29.42 9.09
CA ASP A 366 -13.14 30.37 9.97
C ASP A 366 -14.11 31.16 10.86
N PHE A 367 -13.71 31.44 12.09
CA PHE A 367 -14.51 32.23 13.02
C PHE A 367 -13.61 33.00 14.00
N VAL A 368 -13.77 34.32 14.06
CA VAL A 368 -13.04 35.15 15.03
C VAL A 368 -13.88 35.35 16.29
N VAL A 369 -13.27 35.21 17.47
CA VAL A 369 -13.94 35.35 18.77
C VAL A 369 -13.29 36.44 19.61
N THR A 370 -14.03 37.53 19.82
CA THR A 370 -13.75 38.60 20.78
C THR A 370 -14.82 38.57 21.87
N GLN A 371 -14.40 38.47 23.14
CA GLN A 371 -15.29 38.40 24.30
C GLN A 371 -14.51 38.76 25.58
N ALA A 372 -15.17 38.95 26.72
CA ALA A 372 -14.46 39.28 27.99
C ALA A 372 -14.75 38.32 29.17
N ALA A 373 -15.37 37.15 28.94
CA ALA A 373 -15.59 36.17 29.99
C ALA A 373 -14.30 35.43 30.39
N ALA A 374 -14.18 35.11 31.68
CA ALA A 374 -13.02 34.42 32.26
C ALA A 374 -12.98 32.91 31.92
N THR A 375 -14.13 32.31 31.68
CA THR A 375 -14.27 30.91 31.25
C THR A 375 -15.24 30.87 30.08
N LEU A 376 -14.82 30.24 28.98
CA LEU A 376 -15.64 30.09 27.78
C LEU A 376 -15.91 28.61 27.51
N ALA A 377 -17.17 28.23 27.38
CA ALA A 377 -17.56 26.94 26.82
C ALA A 377 -17.75 27.08 25.30
N LEU A 378 -16.93 26.37 24.53
CA LEU A 378 -16.93 26.36 23.07
C LEU A 378 -17.32 24.97 22.58
N ASN A 379 -18.53 24.83 22.05
CA ASN A 379 -19.01 23.56 21.52
C ASN A 379 -18.84 23.57 19.99
N LEU A 380 -18.06 22.62 19.47
CA LEU A 380 -17.77 22.49 18.03
C LEU A 380 -18.44 21.23 17.48
N THR A 381 -19.09 21.34 16.33
CA THR A 381 -19.66 20.18 15.60
C THR A 381 -19.38 20.29 14.11
N ASN A 382 -18.53 19.42 13.57
CA ASN A 382 -18.16 19.41 12.14
C ASN A 382 -17.63 20.76 11.63
N VAL A 383 -16.81 21.46 12.42
CA VAL A 383 -16.18 22.73 12.02
C VAL A 383 -14.91 22.45 11.23
N GLY A 384 -14.71 23.16 10.12
CA GLY A 384 -13.56 23.02 9.24
C GLY A 384 -13.52 21.75 8.39
N THR A 385 -14.56 20.91 8.46
CA THR A 385 -14.69 19.68 7.66
C THR A 385 -15.31 19.91 6.29
N ALA A 386 -15.95 21.06 6.08
CA ALA A 386 -16.29 21.53 4.75
C ALA A 386 -14.97 21.80 4.03
N ALA A 387 -14.57 20.88 3.13
CA ALA A 387 -13.40 21.06 2.29
C ALA A 387 -13.38 22.51 1.78
N LYS A 388 -12.30 23.26 2.05
CA LYS A 388 -12.01 24.48 1.29
C LYS A 388 -12.08 24.05 -0.17
N ALA A 389 -13.14 24.46 -0.87
CA ALA A 389 -13.44 24.04 -2.22
C ALA A 389 -12.37 24.58 -3.17
N ALA A 390 -11.20 23.96 -3.15
CA ALA A 390 -10.21 24.07 -4.19
C ALA A 390 -10.56 22.98 -5.20
N THR A 391 -10.90 23.44 -6.40
CA THR A 391 -11.09 22.64 -7.61
C THR A 391 -10.11 21.47 -7.64
N PRO A 392 -10.57 20.23 -7.89
CA PRO A 392 -9.68 19.08 -7.99
C PRO A 392 -8.89 19.19 -9.29
N THR A 393 -7.81 19.97 -9.28
CA THR A 393 -6.71 19.77 -10.21
C THR A 393 -5.85 18.64 -9.64
N SER A 394 -5.29 17.80 -10.50
CA SER A 394 -4.55 16.55 -10.22
C SER A 394 -3.32 16.62 -9.28
N ALA A 395 -3.22 17.62 -8.42
CA ALA A 395 -2.27 17.73 -7.32
C ALA A 395 -3.03 17.48 -6.00
N VAL A 396 -2.42 16.68 -5.12
CA VAL A 396 -2.86 16.40 -3.74
C VAL A 396 -3.55 17.63 -3.13
N VAL A 397 -4.86 17.55 -2.92
CA VAL A 397 -5.66 18.60 -2.28
C VAL A 397 -5.21 18.68 -0.83
N THR A 398 -4.45 19.72 -0.48
CA THR A 398 -4.11 20.02 0.91
C THR A 398 -5.34 20.61 1.59
N ALA A 399 -5.90 19.87 2.55
CA ALA A 399 -7.01 20.35 3.37
C ALA A 399 -6.54 21.60 4.13
N ALA A 400 -7.13 22.75 3.83
CA ALA A 400 -6.94 23.96 4.63
C ALA A 400 -7.83 23.88 5.87
N TYR A 401 -7.25 24.16 7.04
CA TYR A 401 -7.94 24.11 8.32
C TYR A 401 -8.74 25.40 8.51
N ALA A 402 -9.85 25.34 9.24
CA ALA A 402 -10.60 26.53 9.60
C ALA A 402 -9.88 27.30 10.72
N GLU A 403 -9.60 28.58 10.53
CA GLU A 403 -8.96 29.40 11.58
C GLU A 403 -9.99 29.78 12.65
N LEU A 404 -9.71 29.40 13.89
CA LEU A 404 -10.48 29.78 15.07
C LEU A 404 -9.62 30.67 15.97
N ALA A 405 -9.67 31.97 15.69
CA ALA A 405 -8.86 32.96 16.39
C ALA A 405 -9.60 33.51 17.62
N LEU A 406 -9.04 33.30 18.81
CA LEU A 406 -9.51 33.93 20.04
C LEU A 406 -8.66 35.18 20.33
N ASN A 407 -9.30 36.34 20.26
CA ASN A 407 -8.67 37.64 20.46
C ASN A 407 -9.16 38.27 21.77
N ASN A 408 -8.77 37.71 22.93
CA ASN A 408 -9.12 38.30 24.23
C ASN A 408 -8.20 37.97 25.41
N THR A 409 -7.97 38.94 26.29
CA THR A 409 -7.04 38.80 27.42
C THR A 409 -7.68 38.28 28.71
N ALA A 410 -9.01 38.22 28.80
CA ALA A 410 -9.74 37.88 30.02
C ALA A 410 -9.92 36.37 30.22
N THR A 411 -10.10 35.59 29.15
CA THR A 411 -10.27 34.13 29.27
C THR A 411 -9.05 33.48 29.89
N LYS A 412 -9.26 32.75 30.99
CA LYS A 412 -8.25 31.93 31.67
C LYS A 412 -8.40 30.46 31.29
N THR A 413 -9.65 30.00 31.17
CA THR A 413 -10.01 28.60 30.88
C THR A 413 -10.87 28.54 29.64
N LEU A 414 -10.40 27.81 28.63
CA LEU A 414 -11.14 27.47 27.43
C LEU A 414 -11.61 26.02 27.53
N ASN A 415 -12.92 25.80 27.55
CA ASN A 415 -13.52 24.48 27.56
C ASN A 415 -14.08 24.18 26.16
N ILE A 416 -13.43 23.30 25.40
CA ILE A 416 -13.90 22.87 24.09
C ILE A 416 -14.68 21.55 24.23
N LYS A 417 -15.91 21.49 23.72
CA LYS A 417 -16.62 20.23 23.52
C LYS A 417 -16.62 19.90 22.03
N SER A 418 -15.84 18.91 21.63
CA SER A 418 -15.70 18.46 20.25
C SER A 418 -16.67 17.31 19.96
N ASN A 419 -17.62 17.55 19.07
CA ASN A 419 -18.54 16.52 18.57
C ASN A 419 -18.28 16.29 17.07
N GLY A 420 -18.19 15.03 16.65
CA GLY A 420 -17.75 14.68 15.30
C GLY A 420 -16.29 15.09 15.04
N THR A 421 -15.87 15.11 13.78
CA THR A 421 -14.51 15.56 13.45
C THR A 421 -14.51 17.07 13.31
N ASN A 422 -13.62 17.77 14.01
CA ASN A 422 -13.41 19.21 13.90
C ASN A 422 -11.96 19.47 13.49
N THR A 423 -11.74 20.16 12.37
CA THR A 423 -10.41 20.45 11.80
C THR A 423 -10.16 21.96 11.81
N VAL A 424 -9.54 22.43 12.89
CA VAL A 424 -9.42 23.87 13.18
C VAL A 424 -7.97 24.26 13.48
N GLU A 425 -7.53 25.41 13.01
CA GLU A 425 -6.33 26.08 13.51
C GLU A 425 -6.74 26.91 14.73
N LEU A 426 -6.36 26.45 15.93
CA LEU A 426 -6.69 27.17 17.16
C LEU A 426 -5.63 28.23 17.43
N ASP A 427 -5.93 29.49 17.09
CA ASP A 427 -5.02 30.62 17.34
C ASP A 427 -5.39 31.34 18.65
N LEU A 428 -4.52 31.20 19.66
CA LEU A 428 -4.61 31.88 20.94
C LEU A 428 -3.57 33.01 21.09
N ALA A 429 -2.97 33.50 20.00
CA ALA A 429 -1.99 34.60 20.03
C ALA A 429 -2.57 35.87 20.66
N GLY A 430 -3.80 36.23 20.26
CA GLY A 430 -4.55 37.34 20.84
C GLY A 430 -5.11 37.04 22.23
N ALA A 431 -5.16 35.76 22.62
CA ALA A 431 -5.70 35.30 23.90
C ALA A 431 -4.64 35.05 24.98
N THR A 432 -3.82 36.07 25.24
CA THR A 432 -2.68 36.02 26.19
C THR A 432 -3.03 35.61 27.62
N GLY A 433 -4.31 35.65 27.98
CA GLY A 433 -4.79 35.23 29.28
C GLY A 433 -5.01 33.72 29.46
N THR A 434 -5.11 32.96 28.37
CA THR A 434 -5.58 31.56 28.38
C THR A 434 -4.48 30.61 28.82
N THR A 435 -4.62 30.04 30.01
CA THR A 435 -3.64 29.12 30.60
C THR A 435 -4.12 27.67 30.62
N THR A 436 -5.44 27.45 30.54
CA THR A 436 -6.04 26.11 30.61
C THR A 436 -6.90 25.83 29.39
N LEU A 437 -6.61 24.69 28.73
CA LEU A 437 -7.43 24.12 27.67
C LEU A 437 -8.02 22.80 28.14
N ASN A 438 -9.34 22.71 28.21
CA ASN A 438 -10.05 21.46 28.47
C ASN A 438 -10.76 21.02 27.20
N VAL A 439 -10.66 19.75 26.84
CA VAL A 439 -11.32 19.13 25.68
C VAL A 439 -12.21 17.98 26.16
N SER A 440 -13.45 17.96 25.68
CA SER A 440 -14.45 16.93 26.00
C SER A 440 -15.30 16.64 24.78
N GLY A 441 -16.24 15.69 24.86
CA GLY A 441 -17.14 15.33 23.78
C GLY A 441 -16.95 13.91 23.24
N ASN A 442 -17.46 13.69 22.03
CA ASN A 442 -17.44 12.39 21.34
C ASN A 442 -16.73 12.42 19.98
N GLY A 443 -16.02 13.50 19.71
CA GLY A 443 -15.39 13.80 18.44
C GLY A 443 -13.89 14.05 18.54
N LEU A 444 -13.23 14.13 17.39
CA LEU A 444 -11.82 14.51 17.29
C LEU A 444 -11.72 16.03 17.17
N LEU A 445 -11.00 16.67 18.09
CA LEU A 445 -10.47 18.02 17.89
C LEU A 445 -9.12 17.93 17.20
N ASN A 446 -9.09 18.09 15.88
CA ASN A 446 -7.87 18.15 15.10
C ASN A 446 -7.40 19.60 14.95
N ALA A 447 -6.50 20.00 15.85
CA ALA A 447 -5.80 21.28 15.81
C ALA A 447 -4.31 21.14 15.49
N GLY A 448 -3.91 19.99 14.94
CA GLY A 448 -2.57 19.75 14.42
C GLY A 448 -2.56 19.89 12.91
N SER A 449 -1.79 20.84 12.38
CA SER A 449 -1.69 21.06 10.93
C SER A 449 -0.66 20.14 10.30
N ALA A 450 -1.01 19.56 9.15
CA ALA A 450 -0.07 18.83 8.30
C ALA A 450 0.84 19.77 7.46
N THR A 451 0.57 21.08 7.46
CA THR A 451 1.27 22.07 6.64
C THR A 451 2.05 23.08 7.49
N THR A 452 3.27 23.42 7.07
CA THR A 452 4.21 24.27 7.82
C THR A 452 3.84 25.76 7.91
N GLY A 453 2.69 26.20 7.37
CA GLY A 453 2.28 27.61 7.31
C GLY A 453 1.01 28.01 8.06
N SER A 454 0.17 27.04 8.45
CA SER A 454 -1.01 27.20 9.31
C SER A 454 -0.71 26.41 10.57
N VAL A 455 -0.53 27.05 11.73
CA VAL A 455 -0.07 26.40 12.96
C VAL A 455 -0.87 26.92 14.14
N SER A 456 -1.62 26.03 14.79
CA SER A 456 -2.30 26.35 16.04
C SER A 456 -1.32 26.90 17.07
N ASN A 457 -1.60 28.11 17.56
CA ASN A 457 -0.76 28.82 18.51
C ASN A 457 -1.34 28.71 19.92
N LEU A 458 -0.81 27.75 20.69
CA LEU A 458 -1.18 27.50 22.09
C LEU A 458 -0.06 27.94 23.04
N GLY A 459 0.79 28.90 22.62
CA GLY A 459 1.98 29.29 23.38
C GLY A 459 1.71 29.76 24.81
N ASN A 460 0.49 30.20 25.13
CA ASN A 460 0.09 30.66 26.47
C ASN A 460 -0.44 29.53 27.39
N VAL A 461 -0.80 28.38 26.82
CA VAL A 461 -1.42 27.27 27.56
C VAL A 461 -0.39 26.54 28.42
N THR A 462 -0.72 26.35 29.71
CA THR A 462 0.11 25.63 30.68
C THR A 462 -0.44 24.25 31.04
N THR A 463 -1.76 24.08 30.96
CA THR A 463 -2.43 22.83 31.33
C THR A 463 -3.42 22.41 30.25
N ILE A 464 -3.35 21.16 29.83
CA ILE A 464 -4.28 20.53 28.89
C ILE A 464 -4.97 19.37 29.59
N LYS A 465 -6.30 19.29 29.49
CA LYS A 465 -7.07 18.14 29.98
C LYS A 465 -8.02 17.61 28.91
N VAL A 466 -8.05 16.31 28.68
CA VAL A 466 -8.97 15.65 27.74
C VAL A 466 -9.83 14.64 28.48
N THR A 467 -11.13 14.63 28.18
CA THR A 467 -12.13 13.82 28.89
C THR A 467 -13.19 13.25 27.95
N GLU A 468 -14.01 12.34 28.47
CA GLU A 468 -15.12 11.66 27.77
C GLU A 468 -14.59 10.71 26.67
N THR A 469 -14.98 10.92 25.43
CA THR A 469 -14.60 10.11 24.25
C THR A 469 -13.90 10.99 23.21
N ALA A 470 -13.45 12.18 23.61
CA ALA A 470 -12.87 13.15 22.71
C ALA A 470 -11.44 12.76 22.32
N GLY A 471 -11.15 12.83 21.02
CA GLY A 471 -9.77 12.79 20.52
C GLY A 471 -9.18 14.19 20.46
N LEU A 472 -7.86 14.30 20.56
CA LEU A 472 -7.13 15.56 20.45
C LEU A 472 -5.89 15.37 19.57
N ASN A 473 -5.81 16.06 18.45
CA ASN A 473 -4.58 16.12 17.68
C ASN A 473 -4.00 17.54 17.71
N LEU A 474 -2.78 17.66 18.20
CA LEU A 474 -1.95 18.87 18.26
C LEU A 474 -0.60 18.68 17.56
N SER A 475 -0.52 17.76 16.60
CA SER A 475 0.67 17.55 15.77
C SER A 475 1.11 18.88 15.13
N ASN A 476 2.36 19.28 15.31
CA ASN A 476 2.92 20.55 14.84
C ASN A 476 2.31 21.83 15.46
N ALA A 477 1.47 21.75 16.50
CA ALA A 477 1.01 22.93 17.23
C ALA A 477 2.12 23.56 18.09
N THR A 478 2.08 24.88 18.29
CA THR A 478 3.04 25.57 19.15
C THR A 478 2.58 25.52 20.61
N VAL A 479 3.22 24.68 21.45
CA VAL A 479 2.82 24.43 22.86
C VAL A 479 3.96 24.70 23.87
N THR A 480 4.66 25.82 23.72
CA THR A 480 5.95 26.11 24.41
C THR A 480 5.94 26.15 25.94
N ASN A 481 4.78 26.43 26.55
CA ASN A 481 4.62 26.67 27.98
C ASN A 481 3.82 25.58 28.72
N VAL A 482 3.46 24.49 28.04
CA VAL A 482 2.72 23.39 28.66
C VAL A 482 3.57 22.75 29.77
N THR A 483 2.97 22.56 30.95
CA THR A 483 3.57 21.92 32.13
C THR A 483 2.85 20.63 32.53
N SER A 484 1.63 20.43 32.08
CA SER A 484 0.84 19.23 32.40
C SER A 484 -0.18 18.95 31.31
N VAL A 485 -0.22 17.69 30.89
CA VAL A 485 -1.22 17.11 29.99
C VAL A 485 -1.85 15.92 30.70
N ASP A 486 -3.18 15.93 30.81
CA ASP A 486 -3.97 14.89 31.47
C ASP A 486 -5.05 14.36 30.51
N THR A 487 -4.84 13.18 29.95
CA THR A 487 -5.79 12.47 29.08
C THR A 487 -6.43 11.27 29.78
N THR A 488 -6.18 11.09 31.09
CA THR A 488 -6.71 9.97 31.90
C THR A 488 -8.24 9.81 31.85
N GLY A 489 -8.95 10.88 31.55
CA GLY A 489 -10.41 10.89 31.47
C GLY A 489 -10.99 10.59 30.08
N THR A 490 -10.17 10.33 29.05
CA THR A 490 -10.64 10.08 27.68
C THR A 490 -10.34 8.67 27.17
N THR A 491 -11.19 8.19 26.27
CA THR A 491 -10.98 6.98 25.44
C THR A 491 -10.63 7.33 23.98
N GLY A 492 -10.63 8.63 23.64
CA GLY A 492 -10.23 9.10 22.32
C GLY A 492 -8.71 9.24 22.20
N ALA A 493 -8.19 9.07 20.98
CA ALA A 493 -6.76 9.17 20.69
C ALA A 493 -6.22 10.60 20.87
N THR A 494 -5.05 10.73 21.51
CA THR A 494 -4.35 12.01 21.65
C THR A 494 -3.02 12.02 20.89
N THR A 495 -2.71 13.09 20.17
CA THR A 495 -1.41 13.29 19.52
C THR A 495 -0.86 14.65 19.92
N ILE A 496 0.30 14.70 20.57
CA ILE A 496 0.89 15.96 21.07
C ILE A 496 2.42 15.90 21.10
N ALA A 497 3.06 17.04 20.84
CA ALA A 497 4.48 17.22 21.12
C ALA A 497 4.68 18.01 22.42
N ILE A 498 5.52 17.54 23.32
CA ILE A 498 5.79 18.19 24.62
C ILE A 498 7.28 18.44 24.85
N ASP A 499 7.60 19.37 25.76
CA ASP A 499 8.95 19.58 26.28
C ASP A 499 9.12 18.77 27.57
N GLY A 500 9.86 17.66 27.52
CA GLY A 500 10.08 16.76 28.67
C GLY A 500 10.87 17.40 29.82
N GLY A 501 11.45 18.59 29.63
CA GLY A 501 11.99 19.39 30.73
C GLY A 501 10.92 20.12 31.54
N LYS A 502 9.72 20.33 30.97
CA LYS A 502 8.66 21.16 31.53
C LYS A 502 7.38 20.39 31.84
N ALA A 503 6.93 19.56 30.90
CA ALA A 503 5.60 18.94 30.92
C ALA A 503 5.61 17.52 31.47
N THR A 504 4.63 17.19 32.31
CA THR A 504 4.22 15.81 32.58
C THR A 504 3.12 15.39 31.62
N TYR A 505 3.03 14.09 31.34
CA TYR A 505 1.93 13.50 30.58
C TYR A 505 1.35 12.34 31.37
N ALA A 506 0.02 12.31 31.52
CA ALA A 506 -0.73 11.22 32.12
C ALA A 506 -1.81 10.77 31.14
N GLY A 507 -1.65 9.56 30.63
CA GLY A 507 -2.38 9.03 29.49
C GLY A 507 -3.74 8.41 29.78
N GLY A 508 -4.55 8.26 28.72
CA GLY A 508 -5.94 7.81 28.76
C GLY A 508 -6.12 6.33 28.54
N ALA A 509 -7.28 5.92 28.01
CA ALA A 509 -7.51 4.58 27.45
C ALA A 509 -7.49 4.59 25.89
N GLY A 510 -7.28 5.76 25.30
CA GLY A 510 -7.22 5.95 23.86
C GLY A 510 -5.79 5.80 23.35
N VAL A 511 -5.64 5.54 22.04
CA VAL A 511 -4.33 5.40 21.39
C VAL A 511 -3.61 6.74 21.36
N ASP A 512 -2.67 6.94 22.26
CA ASP A 512 -1.94 8.18 22.47
C ASP A 512 -0.58 8.17 21.74
N THR A 513 -0.19 9.31 21.18
CA THR A 513 1.11 9.53 20.52
C THR A 513 1.76 10.79 21.08
N VAL A 514 2.79 10.60 21.89
CA VAL A 514 3.51 11.67 22.59
C VAL A 514 4.90 11.82 22.00
N THR A 515 5.18 12.95 21.36
CA THR A 515 6.53 13.28 20.90
C THR A 515 7.23 14.16 21.92
N VAL A 516 8.41 13.75 22.37
CA VAL A 516 9.16 14.47 23.40
C VAL A 516 10.34 15.21 22.78
N SER A 517 10.40 16.50 23.05
CA SER A 517 11.56 17.33 22.84
C SER A 517 12.12 17.79 24.19
N ALA A 518 13.33 18.31 24.23
CA ALA A 518 13.86 18.98 25.41
C ALA A 518 14.80 20.11 25.00
N ALA A 519 14.58 21.31 25.53
CA ALA A 519 15.54 22.40 25.41
C ALA A 519 16.86 22.05 26.14
N THR A 520 17.92 22.81 25.85
CA THR A 520 19.20 22.72 26.56
C THR A 520 19.00 22.94 28.07
N GLY A 521 18.93 21.86 28.84
CA GLY A 521 18.53 21.85 30.25
C GLY A 521 18.14 20.47 30.79
N GLY A 522 17.78 19.54 29.90
CA GLY A 522 17.65 18.10 30.21
C GLY A 522 16.20 17.60 30.34
N PHE A 523 16.03 16.29 30.18
CA PHE A 523 14.75 15.58 30.31
C PHE A 523 14.53 15.19 31.77
N THR A 524 13.51 15.77 32.43
CA THR A 524 13.37 15.68 33.90
C THR A 524 11.96 15.37 34.38
N LYS A 525 10.98 15.17 33.51
CA LYS A 525 9.59 14.86 33.90
C LYS A 525 9.23 13.42 33.56
N ALA A 526 8.37 12.82 34.39
CA ALA A 526 7.80 11.50 34.15
C ALA A 526 6.70 11.58 33.08
N ILE A 527 6.55 10.50 32.32
CA ILE A 527 5.56 10.32 31.27
C ILE A 527 4.92 8.96 31.50
N ASP A 528 3.59 8.95 31.54
CA ASP A 528 2.77 7.75 31.70
C ASP A 528 1.74 7.75 30.57
N LEU A 529 1.78 6.78 29.65
CA LEU A 529 0.89 6.74 28.48
C LEU A 529 -0.47 6.09 28.77
N GLY A 530 -0.64 5.43 29.92
CA GLY A 530 -1.92 4.95 30.39
C GLY A 530 -2.29 3.58 29.83
N ALA A 531 -3.50 3.45 29.29
CA ALA A 531 -3.96 2.24 28.62
C ALA A 531 -4.21 2.55 27.15
N GLY A 532 -4.05 1.56 26.28
CA GLY A 532 -4.09 1.78 24.85
C GLY A 532 -2.86 1.19 24.18
N ASN A 533 -2.79 1.30 22.86
CA ASN A 533 -1.58 0.90 22.14
C ASN A 533 -0.80 2.17 21.82
N ASP A 534 -0.06 2.68 22.79
CA ASP A 534 0.43 4.04 22.76
C ASP A 534 1.81 4.16 22.10
N THR A 535 2.23 5.38 21.80
CA THR A 535 3.54 5.66 21.18
C THR A 535 4.25 6.81 21.87
N LEU A 536 5.42 6.52 22.45
CA LEU A 536 6.35 7.51 22.98
C LEU A 536 7.50 7.75 21.99
N ASN A 537 7.49 8.90 21.31
CA ASN A 537 8.52 9.27 20.36
C ASN A 537 9.61 10.12 21.00
N LEU A 538 10.84 9.58 21.06
CA LEU A 538 12.02 10.20 21.66
C LEU A 538 13.09 10.56 20.62
N GLU A 539 12.80 10.44 19.32
CA GLU A 539 13.77 10.62 18.23
C GLU A 539 14.44 12.00 18.26
N ALA A 540 13.75 13.04 18.72
CA ALA A 540 14.25 14.41 18.78
C ALA A 540 15.27 14.68 19.90
N LEU A 541 15.45 13.75 20.85
CA LEU A 541 16.35 13.91 21.99
C LEU A 541 17.78 13.44 21.66
N THR A 542 18.76 13.81 22.48
CA THR A 542 20.12 13.27 22.40
C THR A 542 20.30 12.11 23.38
N VAL A 543 21.25 11.21 23.11
CA VAL A 543 21.60 10.10 24.02
C VAL A 543 21.97 10.62 25.41
N VAL A 544 22.68 11.75 25.50
CA VAL A 544 23.04 12.39 26.77
C VAL A 544 21.80 12.81 27.57
N GLN A 545 20.77 13.36 26.91
CA GLN A 545 19.52 13.73 27.58
C GLN A 545 18.76 12.51 28.11
N LEU A 546 18.72 11.41 27.35
CA LEU A 546 18.06 10.16 27.76
C LEU A 546 18.81 9.48 28.92
N GLN A 547 20.14 9.52 28.90
CA GLN A 547 20.97 9.02 30.01
C GLN A 547 20.89 9.91 31.26
N ALA A 548 20.57 11.19 31.13
CA ALA A 548 20.41 12.11 32.26
C ALA A 548 19.03 12.02 32.96
N LEU A 549 18.06 11.28 32.41
CA LEU A 549 16.73 11.13 33.01
C LEU A 549 16.83 10.55 34.43
N PRO A 550 16.24 11.19 35.46
CA PRO A 550 16.26 10.66 36.83
C PRO A 550 15.53 9.33 36.92
N VAL A 551 16.09 8.36 37.64
CA VAL A 551 15.48 7.03 37.84
C VAL A 551 14.13 7.06 38.58
N THR A 552 13.81 8.16 39.27
CA THR A 552 12.49 8.35 39.88
C THR A 552 11.39 8.66 38.87
N ASN A 553 11.75 9.01 37.64
CA ASN A 553 10.86 9.54 36.62
C ASN A 553 10.79 8.55 35.45
N VAL A 554 10.34 7.33 35.78
CA VAL A 554 10.16 6.22 34.85
C VAL A 554 9.20 6.63 33.73
N LEU A 555 9.54 6.27 32.49
CA LEU A 555 8.68 6.38 31.32
C LEU A 555 7.85 5.10 31.24
N LYS A 556 6.53 5.23 31.21
CA LYS A 556 5.62 4.08 31.19
C LYS A 556 4.83 4.05 29.90
N GLY A 557 4.80 2.91 29.23
CA GLY A 557 3.77 2.62 28.22
C GLY A 557 2.45 2.39 28.95
N GLY A 558 2.38 1.34 29.75
CA GLY A 558 1.24 1.07 30.61
C GLY A 558 0.53 -0.21 30.19
N GLU A 559 -0.78 -0.17 29.96
CA GLU A 559 -1.56 -1.36 29.58
C GLU A 559 -1.86 -1.36 28.08
N GLY A 560 -1.32 -2.32 27.33
CA GLY A 560 -1.60 -2.52 25.91
C GLY A 560 -0.34 -2.87 25.14
N ASP A 561 -0.33 -2.67 23.82
CA ASP A 561 0.87 -2.85 23.01
C ASP A 561 1.57 -1.49 22.80
N ASP A 562 2.48 -1.13 23.70
CA ASP A 562 3.08 0.20 23.69
C ASP A 562 4.39 0.28 22.89
N THR A 563 4.57 1.39 22.19
CA THR A 563 5.71 1.61 21.29
C THR A 563 6.62 2.72 21.81
N ILE A 564 7.91 2.43 21.97
CA ILE A 564 8.95 3.44 22.18
C ILE A 564 9.69 3.68 20.86
N ALA A 565 9.73 4.93 20.38
CA ALA A 565 10.45 5.28 19.14
C ALA A 565 11.78 5.97 19.42
N LEU A 566 12.85 5.43 18.83
CA LEU A 566 14.22 5.88 18.93
C LEU A 566 14.85 5.94 17.53
N THR A 567 15.90 6.75 17.39
CA THR A 567 16.80 6.60 16.24
C THR A 567 17.65 5.34 16.41
N ALA A 568 18.05 4.72 15.31
CA ALA A 568 18.91 3.53 15.36
C ALA A 568 20.21 3.78 16.15
N ALA A 569 20.84 4.95 16.00
CA ALA A 569 22.04 5.30 16.75
C ALA A 569 21.77 5.44 18.27
N GLN A 570 20.66 6.07 18.66
CA GLN A 570 20.28 6.15 20.07
C GLN A 570 20.05 4.76 20.66
N ALA A 571 19.33 3.87 19.97
CA ALA A 571 19.04 2.53 20.47
C ALA A 571 20.32 1.70 20.68
N VAL A 572 21.29 1.82 19.77
CA VAL A 572 22.61 1.17 19.91
C VAL A 572 23.32 1.66 21.17
N ASP A 573 23.41 2.98 21.38
CA ASP A 573 24.11 3.54 22.53
C ASP A 573 23.39 3.25 23.86
N LEU A 574 22.06 3.34 23.88
CA LEU A 574 21.25 3.13 25.09
C LEU A 574 21.20 1.67 25.51
N SER A 575 21.22 0.74 24.55
CA SER A 575 21.21 -0.71 24.82
C SER A 575 22.60 -1.29 25.11
N ALA A 576 23.67 -0.48 25.01
CA ALA A 576 25.03 -0.91 25.35
C ALA A 576 25.18 -1.28 26.85
N ASN A 577 24.29 -0.79 27.72
CA ASN A 577 24.23 -1.15 29.15
C ASN A 577 22.78 -1.11 29.66
N SER A 578 22.53 -1.65 30.86
CA SER A 578 21.18 -1.77 31.44
C SER A 578 20.64 -0.49 32.10
N THR A 579 21.34 0.65 32.03
CA THR A 579 20.93 1.88 32.74
C THR A 579 19.63 2.45 32.17
N PHE A 580 19.42 2.36 30.86
CA PHE A 580 18.19 2.85 30.23
C PHE A 580 17.00 1.93 30.50
N ALA A 581 17.21 0.61 30.55
CA ALA A 581 16.18 -0.37 30.93
C ALA A 581 15.50 -0.01 32.26
N GLY A 582 16.26 0.42 33.27
CA GLY A 582 15.70 0.83 34.56
C GLY A 582 14.91 2.14 34.56
N LYS A 583 14.72 2.78 33.40
CA LYS A 583 13.98 4.05 33.24
C LYS A 583 12.75 3.93 32.36
N ILE A 584 12.53 2.77 31.74
CA ILE A 584 11.36 2.47 30.93
C ILE A 584 10.63 1.29 31.57
N GLU A 585 9.32 1.22 31.40
CA GLU A 585 8.48 0.13 31.92
C GLU A 585 7.25 -0.03 31.02
N GLY A 586 6.89 -1.28 30.71
CA GLY A 586 5.65 -1.60 30.00
C GLY A 586 5.66 -1.16 28.55
N PHE A 587 6.75 -1.43 27.83
CA PHE A 587 6.82 -1.26 26.38
C PHE A 587 7.03 -2.62 25.71
N GLU A 588 6.19 -2.93 24.72
CA GLU A 588 6.22 -4.19 23.98
C GLU A 588 6.88 -4.03 22.61
N LYS A 589 6.92 -2.79 22.07
CA LYS A 589 7.39 -2.46 20.73
C LYS A 589 8.50 -1.40 20.74
N LEU A 590 9.55 -1.62 19.96
CA LEU A 590 10.61 -0.65 19.69
C LEU A 590 10.53 -0.19 18.23
N SER A 591 10.33 1.09 17.99
CA SER A 591 10.38 1.70 16.66
C SER A 591 11.74 2.36 16.40
N LEU A 592 12.35 2.06 15.26
CA LEU A 592 13.67 2.51 14.85
C LEU A 592 13.63 3.28 13.54
N THR A 593 14.35 4.41 13.50
CA THR A 593 14.70 5.06 12.23
C THR A 593 15.68 4.21 11.42
N ASN A 594 15.87 4.54 10.13
CA ASN A 594 16.83 3.84 9.27
C ASN A 594 18.24 3.85 9.87
N ALA A 595 18.88 2.68 9.94
CA ALA A 595 20.24 2.53 10.44
C ALA A 595 21.27 2.82 9.33
N THR A 596 22.11 3.84 9.51
CA THR A 596 23.11 4.27 8.52
C THR A 596 24.53 3.80 8.83
N ALA A 597 24.77 3.32 10.06
CA ALA A 597 26.07 2.83 10.52
C ALA A 597 25.88 1.51 11.29
N THR A 598 26.92 0.69 11.31
CA THR A 598 26.90 -0.60 12.01
C THR A 598 26.64 -0.41 13.50
N GLY A 599 25.64 -1.11 14.03
CA GLY A 599 25.37 -1.10 15.46
C GLY A 599 24.47 -2.25 15.90
N THR A 600 24.65 -2.66 17.15
CA THR A 600 23.85 -3.72 17.79
C THR A 600 22.89 -3.10 18.79
N VAL A 601 21.61 -3.42 18.65
CA VAL A 601 20.56 -3.08 19.61
C VAL A 601 20.29 -4.31 20.47
N ASN A 602 20.64 -4.25 21.76
CA ASN A 602 20.41 -5.34 22.70
C ASN A 602 19.07 -5.20 23.43
N LEU A 603 18.09 -6.01 23.07
CA LEU A 603 16.74 -5.95 23.62
C LEU A 603 16.66 -6.36 25.10
N ALA A 604 17.62 -7.15 25.59
CA ALA A 604 17.71 -7.47 27.02
C ALA A 604 18.00 -6.22 27.88
N ASN A 605 18.57 -5.17 27.29
CA ASN A 605 18.81 -3.87 27.92
C ASN A 605 17.75 -2.82 27.54
N LEU A 606 16.65 -3.23 26.91
CA LEU A 606 15.50 -2.39 26.53
C LEU A 606 14.20 -3.08 26.96
N ASP A 607 14.11 -3.41 28.25
CA ASP A 607 12.92 -4.02 28.89
C ASP A 607 12.42 -5.32 28.22
N ASN A 608 13.32 -6.08 27.59
CA ASN A 608 13.00 -7.35 26.93
C ASN A 608 11.92 -7.22 25.84
N ILE A 609 11.80 -6.05 25.22
CA ILE A 609 10.93 -5.79 24.06
C ILE A 609 11.07 -6.91 23.03
N ASN A 610 9.94 -7.43 22.54
CA ASN A 610 9.90 -8.58 21.63
C ASN A 610 9.34 -8.28 20.23
N TYR A 611 9.11 -7.00 19.93
CA TYR A 611 8.63 -6.53 18.65
C TYR A 611 9.43 -5.30 18.23
N VAL A 612 10.10 -5.35 17.08
CA VAL A 612 10.90 -4.24 16.56
C VAL A 612 10.35 -3.77 15.23
N VAL A 613 9.90 -2.51 15.16
CA VAL A 613 9.56 -1.81 13.93
C VAL A 613 10.81 -1.09 13.43
N SER A 614 11.23 -1.35 12.21
CA SER A 614 12.42 -0.75 11.61
C SER A 614 12.09 -0.12 10.26
N LYS A 615 12.63 1.08 10.03
CA LYS A 615 12.66 1.72 8.70
C LYS A 615 13.81 1.19 7.82
N GLY A 616 14.38 0.04 8.16
CA GLY A 616 15.44 -0.63 7.41
C GLY A 616 16.87 -0.26 7.87
N SER A 617 17.84 -0.74 7.10
CA SER A 617 19.24 -0.33 7.21
C SER A 617 19.92 -0.10 5.87
N ALA A 618 21.00 0.68 5.91
CA ALA A 618 21.96 0.78 4.82
C ALA A 618 22.78 -0.51 4.69
N SER A 619 23.18 -0.85 3.47
CA SER A 619 24.19 -1.87 3.24
C SER A 619 25.57 -1.31 3.60
N VAL A 620 26.29 -1.97 4.50
CA VAL A 620 27.65 -1.61 4.92
C VAL A 620 28.64 -2.72 4.59
N THR A 621 29.90 -2.36 4.36
CA THR A 621 30.97 -3.33 4.16
C THR A 621 31.32 -4.00 5.49
N ALA A 622 31.23 -5.33 5.58
CA ALA A 622 31.57 -6.04 6.82
C ALA A 622 33.06 -5.87 7.17
N ALA A 623 33.37 -5.70 8.45
CA ALA A 623 34.75 -5.62 8.93
C ALA A 623 35.49 -6.96 8.73
N ALA A 624 36.78 -6.90 8.41
CA ALA A 624 37.62 -8.10 8.29
C ALA A 624 37.64 -8.89 9.62
N THR A 625 37.61 -10.23 9.55
CA THR A 625 37.64 -11.10 10.74
C THR A 625 39.05 -11.62 11.02
N LYS A 626 39.32 -11.97 12.28
CA LYS A 626 40.61 -12.50 12.74
C LYS A 626 40.58 -14.03 12.72
N ALA A 627 41.68 -14.65 12.29
CA ALA A 627 41.81 -16.11 12.36
C ALA A 627 41.88 -16.58 13.82
N THR A 628 41.32 -17.75 14.11
CA THR A 628 41.52 -18.44 15.40
C THR A 628 41.92 -19.89 15.19
N PHE A 629 42.67 -20.46 16.14
CA PHE A 629 42.89 -21.90 16.21
C PHE A 629 43.03 -22.35 17.66
N THR A 630 42.60 -23.58 17.92
CA THR A 630 42.65 -24.23 19.24
C THR A 630 43.55 -25.45 19.17
N VAL A 631 44.47 -25.58 20.12
CA VAL A 631 45.36 -26.72 20.27
C VAL A 631 45.01 -27.46 21.56
N ASP A 632 44.94 -28.78 21.49
CA ASP A 632 44.74 -29.64 22.65
C ASP A 632 46.03 -30.38 22.99
N PHE A 633 46.49 -30.21 24.24
CA PHE A 633 47.69 -30.83 24.78
C PHE A 633 47.41 -32.08 25.62
N ALA A 634 46.19 -32.62 25.61
CA ALA A 634 45.82 -33.78 26.41
C ALA A 634 46.82 -34.94 26.27
N GLY A 635 47.36 -35.41 27.40
CA GLY A 635 48.35 -36.49 27.43
C GLY A 635 49.79 -36.05 27.12
N SER A 636 50.07 -34.75 27.10
CA SER A 636 51.43 -34.21 26.93
C SER A 636 52.20 -34.11 28.25
N THR A 637 53.51 -34.38 28.20
CA THR A 637 54.49 -34.15 29.27
C THR A 637 55.76 -33.52 28.71
N LEU A 638 56.15 -32.36 29.23
CA LEU A 638 57.40 -31.68 28.87
C LEU A 638 58.41 -31.88 30.00
N THR A 639 59.48 -32.64 29.76
CA THR A 639 60.43 -33.04 30.81
C THR A 639 61.48 -31.96 31.09
N SER A 640 62.08 -32.02 32.28
CA SER A 640 63.03 -31.01 32.75
C SER A 640 64.26 -30.89 31.84
N GLY A 641 64.45 -29.74 31.20
CA GLY A 641 65.52 -29.44 30.25
C GLY A 641 65.00 -29.07 28.86
N ASP A 642 63.77 -29.46 28.55
CA ASP A 642 63.17 -29.29 27.22
C ASP A 642 62.34 -28.01 27.09
N SER A 643 62.07 -27.61 25.85
CA SER A 643 61.31 -26.39 25.56
C SER A 643 60.31 -26.51 24.42
N LEU A 644 59.24 -25.72 24.51
CA LEU A 644 58.21 -25.52 23.49
C LEU A 644 58.22 -24.07 23.02
N ALA A 645 58.35 -23.84 21.71
CA ALA A 645 58.34 -22.50 21.12
C ALA A 645 57.25 -22.36 20.05
N PHE A 646 56.53 -21.23 20.06
CA PHE A 646 55.57 -20.84 19.03
C PHE A 646 55.56 -19.33 18.89
N ASP A 647 55.64 -18.84 17.66
CA ASP A 647 55.43 -17.43 17.29
C ASP A 647 56.05 -16.38 18.26
N GLY A 648 57.31 -16.60 18.63
CA GLY A 648 58.08 -15.72 19.52
C GLY A 648 57.96 -16.01 21.02
N GLY A 649 56.98 -16.82 21.46
CA GLY A 649 56.85 -17.29 22.83
C GLY A 649 57.53 -18.66 23.05
N THR A 650 58.30 -18.80 24.13
CA THR A 650 58.99 -20.05 24.48
C THR A 650 58.79 -20.39 25.95
N ILE A 651 58.40 -21.63 26.24
CA ILE A 651 58.39 -22.18 27.60
C ILE A 651 59.49 -23.22 27.76
N THR A 652 60.13 -23.27 28.93
CA THR A 652 61.17 -24.25 29.25
C THR A 652 60.87 -24.90 30.59
N ALA A 653 60.91 -26.23 30.66
CA ALA A 653 60.79 -26.95 31.92
C ALA A 653 62.15 -26.92 32.65
N SER A 654 62.44 -25.88 33.44
CA SER A 654 63.82 -25.67 33.93
C SER A 654 64.25 -26.54 35.12
N VAL A 655 63.33 -27.07 35.92
CA VAL A 655 63.64 -27.78 37.19
C VAL A 655 62.75 -28.99 37.49
N ALA A 656 61.62 -29.14 36.80
CA ALA A 656 60.67 -30.23 36.97
C ALA A 656 59.81 -30.40 35.71
N ASP A 657 59.30 -31.61 35.49
CA ASP A 657 58.44 -31.93 34.36
C ASP A 657 57.11 -31.16 34.45
N LEU A 658 56.63 -30.66 33.32
CA LEU A 658 55.33 -30.00 33.19
C LEU A 658 54.29 -30.97 32.66
N THR A 659 53.17 -31.06 33.38
CA THR A 659 51.95 -31.75 32.93
C THR A 659 51.22 -30.95 31.83
N ASP A 660 50.34 -31.60 31.05
CA ASP A 660 49.54 -30.97 29.99
C ASP A 660 48.85 -29.65 30.40
N SER A 661 48.24 -29.60 31.57
CA SER A 661 47.55 -28.42 32.10
C SER A 661 48.53 -27.31 32.51
N GLN A 662 49.73 -27.68 32.96
CA GLN A 662 50.80 -26.72 33.28
C GLN A 662 51.48 -26.17 32.02
N ILE A 663 51.58 -26.97 30.95
CA ILE A 663 52.04 -26.52 29.62
C ILE A 663 51.11 -25.43 29.11
N VAL A 664 49.80 -25.68 29.11
CA VAL A 664 48.78 -24.70 28.69
C VAL A 664 48.82 -23.44 29.54
N LEU A 665 48.91 -23.57 30.87
CA LEU A 665 49.01 -22.42 31.77
C LEU A 665 50.26 -21.58 31.48
N ASN A 666 51.42 -22.21 31.25
CA ASN A 666 52.65 -21.50 30.96
C ASN A 666 52.64 -20.85 29.57
N LEU A 667 52.07 -21.51 28.56
CA LEU A 667 51.86 -20.93 27.23
C LEU A 667 50.93 -19.71 27.29
N ALA A 668 49.88 -19.76 28.11
CA ALA A 668 48.96 -18.64 28.28
C ALA A 668 49.62 -17.37 28.85
N THR A 669 50.80 -17.48 29.48
CA THR A 669 51.56 -16.34 30.02
C THR A 669 52.56 -15.72 29.03
N GLN A 670 52.77 -16.35 27.87
CA GLN A 670 53.71 -15.88 26.86
C GLN A 670 53.12 -14.74 26.01
N VAL A 671 54.00 -13.95 25.39
CA VAL A 671 53.65 -12.94 24.39
C VAL A 671 54.03 -13.46 23.01
N TYR A 672 53.09 -13.41 22.08
CA TYR A 672 53.26 -13.91 20.71
C TYR A 672 53.27 -12.74 19.71
N THR A 673 53.98 -12.89 18.59
CA THR A 673 54.23 -11.79 17.64
C THR A 673 53.05 -11.50 16.71
N GLY A 674 52.30 -12.51 16.29
CA GLY A 674 51.14 -12.43 15.42
C GLY A 674 49.84 -12.90 16.07
N TRP A 675 49.90 -13.53 17.25
CA TRP A 675 48.75 -14.11 17.94
C TRP A 675 48.53 -13.54 19.34
N ILE A 676 47.34 -13.70 19.89
CA ILE A 676 46.99 -13.46 21.29
C ILE A 676 46.22 -14.67 21.83
N VAL A 677 46.37 -14.94 23.12
CA VAL A 677 45.61 -16.02 23.77
C VAL A 677 44.20 -15.51 24.05
N LYS A 678 43.21 -16.10 23.37
CA LYS A 678 41.79 -15.74 23.49
C LYS A 678 41.16 -16.40 24.72
N SER A 679 41.49 -17.66 24.94
CA SER A 679 41.01 -18.45 26.08
C SER A 679 41.90 -19.68 26.29
N PHE A 680 41.88 -20.23 27.50
CA PHE A 680 42.49 -21.52 27.83
C PHE A 680 41.65 -22.21 28.91
N SER A 681 41.56 -23.53 28.85
CA SER A 681 40.82 -24.34 29.84
C SER A 681 41.36 -25.77 29.85
N GLY A 682 41.75 -26.27 31.03
CA GLY A 682 42.32 -27.60 31.18
C GLY A 682 43.54 -27.81 30.28
N THR A 683 43.42 -28.72 29.32
CA THR A 683 44.46 -29.09 28.36
C THR A 683 44.39 -28.33 27.03
N THR A 684 43.45 -27.38 26.87
CA THR A 684 43.23 -26.68 25.60
C THR A 684 43.58 -25.20 25.68
N ILE A 685 44.12 -24.65 24.59
CA ILE A 685 44.43 -23.22 24.43
C ILE A 685 43.97 -22.72 23.06
N THR A 686 43.33 -21.56 23.02
CA THR A 686 42.83 -20.92 21.81
C THR A 686 43.58 -19.62 21.53
N PHE A 687 44.10 -19.50 20.31
CA PHE A 687 44.79 -18.31 19.81
C PHE A 687 43.90 -17.54 18.83
N GLU A 688 44.00 -16.22 18.86
CA GLU A 688 43.37 -15.30 17.91
C GLU A 688 44.43 -14.39 17.29
N ALA A 689 44.33 -14.12 15.99
CA ALA A 689 45.28 -13.27 15.29
C ALA A 689 45.24 -11.82 15.81
N GLN A 690 46.39 -11.16 15.86
CA GLN A 690 46.47 -9.74 16.23
C GLN A 690 45.88 -8.83 15.15
N VAL A 691 46.09 -9.18 13.88
CA VAL A 691 45.61 -8.46 12.69
C VAL A 691 44.50 -9.27 12.00
N ALA A 692 43.44 -8.58 11.55
CA ALA A 692 42.33 -9.17 10.80
C ALA A 692 42.60 -9.18 9.29
N GLY A 693 41.97 -10.10 8.56
CA GLY A 693 42.14 -10.24 7.10
C GLY A 693 42.96 -11.45 6.69
N THR A 694 42.81 -11.88 5.45
CA THR A 694 43.57 -13.02 4.91
C THR A 694 45.07 -12.69 4.84
N PRO A 695 45.95 -13.69 4.74
CA PRO A 695 47.39 -13.47 4.54
C PRO A 695 47.76 -12.66 3.31
N SER A 696 46.81 -12.38 2.41
CA SER A 696 46.99 -11.56 1.21
C SER A 696 46.60 -10.07 1.39
N ALA A 697 45.95 -9.69 2.50
CA ALA A 697 45.55 -8.31 2.76
C ALA A 697 46.72 -7.45 3.27
N THR A 698 46.62 -6.12 3.23
CA THR A 698 47.66 -5.22 3.78
C THR A 698 47.05 -4.31 4.86
N PRO A 699 47.45 -4.41 6.14
CA PRO A 699 48.43 -5.35 6.71
C PRO A 699 47.89 -6.79 6.75
N ALA A 700 48.74 -7.78 6.44
CA ALA A 700 48.33 -9.19 6.35
C ALA A 700 48.06 -9.80 7.73
N GLY A 701 46.98 -10.57 7.85
CA GLY A 701 46.78 -11.46 8.99
C GLY A 701 47.74 -12.67 8.94
N PRO A 702 48.16 -13.23 10.08
CA PRO A 702 48.95 -14.46 10.12
C PRO A 702 48.13 -15.65 9.59
N ALA A 703 48.79 -16.56 8.86
CA ALA A 703 48.16 -17.80 8.39
C ALA A 703 47.92 -18.77 9.57
N ILE A 704 46.82 -19.53 9.54
CA ILE A 704 46.59 -20.60 10.52
C ILE A 704 47.75 -21.61 10.42
N PRO A 705 48.48 -21.87 11.52
CA PRO A 705 49.57 -22.84 11.51
C PRO A 705 49.03 -24.26 11.28
N THR A 706 49.78 -25.11 10.60
CA THR A 706 49.48 -26.54 10.45
C THR A 706 50.13 -27.35 11.58
N ALA A 707 49.48 -28.41 12.06
CA ALA A 707 50.07 -29.26 13.10
C ALA A 707 51.32 -30.04 12.59
N PRO A 708 52.37 -30.23 13.42
CA PRO A 708 52.54 -29.73 14.80
C PRO A 708 52.81 -28.21 14.85
N VAL A 709 52.15 -27.51 15.77
CA VAL A 709 52.12 -26.03 15.82
C VAL A 709 53.33 -25.45 16.55
N PHE A 710 53.78 -26.11 17.63
CA PHE A 710 54.88 -25.69 18.49
C PHE A 710 56.14 -26.50 18.17
N ALA A 711 57.26 -25.80 18.01
CA ALA A 711 58.56 -26.41 17.87
C ALA A 711 59.01 -26.96 19.23
N VAL A 712 59.25 -28.28 19.28
CA VAL A 712 59.74 -28.97 20.48
C VAL A 712 61.25 -29.11 20.37
N THR A 713 61.98 -28.59 21.35
CA THR A 713 63.40 -28.91 21.53
C THR A 713 63.51 -29.92 22.66
N ASP A 714 63.61 -31.19 22.27
CA ASP A 714 63.76 -32.33 23.16
C ASP A 714 65.24 -32.76 23.17
N THR A 715 65.86 -32.67 24.34
CA THR A 715 67.29 -32.92 24.54
C THR A 715 67.59 -34.34 25.02
N ASP A 716 66.60 -35.07 25.53
CA ASP A 716 66.80 -36.38 26.17
C ASP A 716 65.88 -37.50 25.64
N THR A 717 64.99 -37.20 24.69
CA THR A 717 64.00 -38.06 24.03
C THR A 717 62.89 -38.59 24.94
N THR A 718 62.65 -37.98 26.10
CA THR A 718 61.63 -38.41 27.07
C THR A 718 60.37 -37.54 27.11
N SER A 719 60.38 -36.38 26.45
CA SER A 719 59.19 -35.54 26.30
C SER A 719 58.17 -36.16 25.33
N THR A 720 56.89 -36.16 25.73
CA THR A 720 55.79 -36.56 24.86
C THR A 720 54.86 -35.37 24.66
N ILE A 721 54.80 -34.83 23.45
CA ILE A 721 54.03 -33.61 23.17
C ILE A 721 52.99 -33.90 22.08
N VAL A 722 51.72 -33.79 22.45
CA VAL A 722 50.54 -33.97 21.59
C VAL A 722 50.01 -32.59 21.23
N GLN A 723 49.88 -32.28 19.92
CA GLN A 723 49.46 -30.95 19.46
C GLN A 723 48.48 -30.97 18.26
N PRO A 724 47.40 -31.76 18.30
CA PRO A 724 46.34 -31.65 17.30
C PRO A 724 45.66 -30.28 17.38
N ILE A 725 45.33 -29.74 16.21
CA ILE A 725 44.43 -28.59 16.10
C ILE A 725 43.01 -29.15 16.22
N SER A 726 42.33 -28.84 17.32
CA SER A 726 40.98 -29.34 17.61
C SER A 726 39.88 -28.48 17.01
N ALA A 727 40.17 -27.22 16.72
CA ALA A 727 39.29 -26.30 16.01
C ALA A 727 40.10 -25.19 15.32
N SER A 728 39.63 -24.66 14.20
CA SER A 728 40.20 -23.44 13.60
C SER A 728 39.16 -22.68 12.78
N THR A 729 39.31 -21.36 12.71
CA THR A 729 38.51 -20.47 11.84
C THR A 729 39.44 -19.57 11.04
N ALA A 730 39.25 -19.53 9.72
CA ALA A 730 40.06 -18.70 8.83
C ALA A 730 39.70 -17.22 8.97
N ALA A 731 40.71 -16.35 8.84
CA ALA A 731 40.47 -14.92 8.69
C ALA A 731 39.78 -14.63 7.35
N THR A 732 38.88 -13.67 7.33
CA THR A 732 38.22 -13.17 6.12
C THR A 732 38.61 -11.72 5.86
N ASP A 733 38.72 -11.32 4.60
CA ASP A 733 38.88 -9.92 4.20
C ASP A 733 37.62 -9.10 4.52
N THR A 734 37.65 -7.78 4.27
CA THR A 734 36.44 -6.93 4.31
C THR A 734 35.32 -7.60 3.54
N GLY A 735 34.30 -8.05 4.28
CA GLY A 735 33.35 -9.05 3.82
C GLY A 735 32.21 -8.45 3.00
N ALA A 736 31.43 -9.35 2.43
CA ALA A 736 30.21 -9.07 1.67
C ALA A 736 29.32 -8.01 2.34
N ALA A 737 28.55 -7.30 1.51
CA ALA A 737 27.52 -6.37 1.95
C ALA A 737 26.68 -6.96 3.09
N ALA A 738 26.64 -6.26 4.22
CA ALA A 738 25.90 -6.65 5.42
C ALA A 738 24.92 -5.55 5.84
N ALA A 739 23.94 -5.90 6.66
CA ALA A 739 23.03 -4.93 7.26
C ALA A 739 23.76 -4.07 8.28
N ALA A 740 23.47 -2.77 8.32
CA ALA A 740 23.98 -1.90 9.38
C ALA A 740 23.33 -2.18 10.75
N LEU A 741 22.08 -2.64 10.75
CA LEU A 741 21.31 -2.92 11.96
C LEU A 741 21.47 -4.38 12.39
N THR A 742 21.94 -4.60 13.61
CA THR A 742 21.85 -5.89 14.31
C THR A 742 20.90 -5.76 15.50
N ILE A 743 19.90 -6.64 15.58
CA ILE A 743 19.00 -6.80 16.72
C ILE A 743 19.44 -8.04 17.49
N ASP A 744 19.71 -7.89 18.78
CA ASP A 744 20.23 -8.94 19.65
C ASP A 744 19.29 -9.25 20.81
N ASN A 745 19.28 -10.52 21.24
CA ASN A 745 18.41 -11.06 22.28
C ASN A 745 16.90 -10.94 22.01
N LEU A 746 16.47 -11.02 20.74
CA LEU A 746 15.05 -11.14 20.40
C LEU A 746 14.54 -12.51 20.89
N ALA A 747 13.41 -12.59 21.58
CA ALA A 747 12.92 -13.89 22.03
C ALA A 747 12.44 -14.74 20.85
N SER A 748 12.45 -16.07 21.01
CA SER A 748 11.85 -16.98 20.04
C SER A 748 10.35 -16.66 19.88
N GLY A 749 9.88 -16.49 18.65
CA GLY A 749 8.55 -15.96 18.32
C GLY A 749 8.45 -14.42 18.32
N GLY A 750 9.56 -13.70 18.51
CA GLY A 750 9.62 -12.24 18.37
C GLY A 750 9.41 -11.77 16.94
N THR A 751 9.07 -10.49 16.78
CA THR A 751 8.69 -9.90 15.48
C THR A 751 9.63 -8.78 15.05
N LEU A 752 10.06 -8.82 13.79
CA LEU A 752 10.69 -7.72 13.07
C LEU A 752 9.72 -7.17 12.02
N GLU A 753 9.28 -5.93 12.14
CA GLU A 753 8.48 -5.24 11.12
C GLU A 753 9.33 -4.26 10.31
N LEU A 754 9.29 -4.36 8.98
CA LEU A 754 10.01 -3.50 8.04
C LEU A 754 9.03 -2.58 7.32
N THR A 755 9.17 -1.28 7.53
CA THR A 755 8.18 -0.25 7.12
C THR A 755 8.66 0.67 5.99
N ALA A 756 9.91 0.52 5.55
CA ALA A 756 10.48 1.33 4.49
C ALA A 756 11.48 0.52 3.65
N GLU A 757 11.77 0.99 2.44
CA GLU A 757 12.75 0.38 1.55
C GLU A 757 14.13 0.33 2.21
N SER A 758 14.83 -0.79 2.04
CA SER A 758 16.13 -1.04 2.66
C SER A 758 17.09 -1.73 1.71
N THR A 759 18.31 -1.20 1.62
CA THR A 759 19.41 -1.81 0.85
C THR A 759 20.15 -2.90 1.62
N GLY A 760 20.15 -2.83 2.97
CA GLY A 760 20.90 -3.75 3.83
C GLY A 760 20.03 -4.76 4.58
N GLY A 761 18.73 -4.48 4.78
CA GLY A 761 17.82 -5.28 5.59
C GLY A 761 18.14 -5.21 7.08
N ALA A 762 18.23 -6.36 7.76
CA ALA A 762 18.56 -6.43 9.19
C ALA A 762 19.20 -7.78 9.56
N ILE A 763 20.08 -7.78 10.57
CA ILE A 763 20.55 -9.00 11.23
C ILE A 763 19.75 -9.18 12.52
N VAL A 764 19.14 -10.34 12.71
CA VAL A 764 18.34 -10.67 13.90
C VAL A 764 18.97 -11.87 14.59
N LYS A 765 19.36 -11.70 15.84
CA LYS A 765 19.85 -12.78 16.70
C LYS A 765 18.74 -13.16 17.68
N VAL A 766 18.11 -14.29 17.41
CA VAL A 766 17.14 -14.89 18.32
C VAL A 766 17.90 -15.46 19.52
N LYS A 767 17.42 -15.14 20.71
CA LYS A 767 18.02 -15.54 21.98
C LYS A 767 18.07 -17.06 22.06
N ASP A 768 19.23 -17.60 22.45
CA ASP A 768 19.48 -19.03 22.64
C ASP A 768 19.30 -19.92 21.38
N ALA A 769 19.19 -19.33 20.18
CA ALA A 769 18.94 -20.05 18.93
C ALA A 769 20.01 -21.12 18.60
N ALA A 770 21.26 -20.93 19.01
CA ALA A 770 22.32 -21.93 18.80
C ALA A 770 22.09 -23.23 19.59
N ALA A 771 21.31 -23.20 20.67
CA ALA A 771 20.99 -24.35 21.52
C ALA A 771 19.56 -24.87 21.29
N GLY A 772 18.67 -24.03 20.77
CA GLY A 772 17.31 -24.41 20.42
C GLY A 772 17.25 -25.30 19.17
N THR A 773 16.08 -25.89 18.94
CA THR A 773 15.84 -26.82 17.82
C THR A 773 14.52 -26.55 17.09
N ALA A 774 13.82 -25.50 17.51
CA ALA A 774 12.48 -25.12 17.07
C ALA A 774 12.29 -23.59 17.18
N ASP A 775 13.34 -22.83 16.92
CA ASP A 775 13.30 -21.38 17.04
C ASP A 775 12.51 -20.73 15.91
N VAL A 776 11.75 -19.68 16.27
CA VAL A 776 10.83 -18.98 15.37
C VAL A 776 11.19 -17.50 15.31
N LEU A 777 11.20 -16.93 14.09
CA LEU A 777 11.25 -15.49 13.87
C LEU A 777 10.04 -15.06 13.04
N ASN A 778 9.32 -14.05 13.49
CA ASN A 778 8.26 -13.42 12.71
C ASN A 778 8.83 -12.18 12.00
N VAL A 779 8.57 -12.04 10.70
CA VAL A 779 8.95 -10.89 9.88
C VAL A 779 7.69 -10.31 9.27
N VAL A 780 7.42 -9.03 9.49
CA VAL A 780 6.31 -8.30 8.89
C VAL A 780 6.90 -7.29 7.91
N THR A 781 6.30 -7.15 6.74
CA THR A 781 6.69 -6.12 5.77
C THR A 781 5.50 -5.23 5.44
N LYS A 782 5.74 -3.93 5.41
CA LYS A 782 4.81 -2.87 5.00
C LYS A 782 5.60 -1.83 4.21
N VAL A 783 6.23 -2.27 3.14
CA VAL A 783 7.11 -1.46 2.30
C VAL A 783 6.36 -1.04 1.05
N LEU A 784 6.27 0.27 0.80
CA LEU A 784 5.70 0.80 -0.43
C LEU A 784 6.76 0.71 -1.52
N ASP A 785 6.47 0.00 -2.61
CA ASP A 785 7.32 -0.05 -3.80
C ASP A 785 7.24 1.28 -4.54
N THR A 786 8.26 2.12 -4.35
CA THR A 786 8.39 3.40 -5.06
C THR A 786 9.33 3.31 -6.27
N VAL A 787 10.10 2.23 -6.40
CA VAL A 787 11.11 2.03 -7.45
C VAL A 787 11.23 0.54 -7.78
N ALA A 788 11.15 0.16 -9.06
CA ALA A 788 11.39 -1.20 -9.51
C ALA A 788 12.74 -1.76 -8.95
N GLY A 789 12.64 -2.73 -8.04
CA GLY A 789 13.80 -3.33 -7.34
C GLY A 789 14.07 -2.81 -5.91
N GLY A 790 13.29 -1.85 -5.41
CA GLY A 790 13.23 -1.49 -4.00
C GLY A 790 12.57 -2.61 -3.18
N GLY A 791 13.08 -2.91 -2.00
CA GLY A 791 12.59 -4.01 -1.19
C GLY A 791 12.93 -3.88 0.28
N ALA A 792 12.54 -4.88 1.07
CA ALA A 792 12.83 -4.97 2.49
C ALA A 792 14.32 -5.33 2.78
N GLY A 793 15.09 -5.66 1.74
CA GLY A 793 16.50 -6.04 1.84
C GLY A 793 16.69 -7.48 2.32
N THR A 794 17.85 -7.77 2.93
CA THR A 794 18.20 -9.10 3.45
C THR A 794 17.96 -9.20 4.95
N VAL A 795 17.10 -10.11 5.38
CA VAL A 795 16.94 -10.48 6.79
C VAL A 795 17.82 -11.69 7.09
N THR A 796 18.84 -11.49 7.92
CA THR A 796 19.73 -12.58 8.38
C THR A 796 19.34 -13.03 9.77
N ALA A 797 19.02 -14.30 9.94
CA ALA A 797 18.60 -14.88 11.22
C ALA A 797 19.31 -16.23 11.44
N GLU A 798 20.52 -16.20 12.02
CA GLU A 798 21.32 -17.41 12.19
C GLU A 798 20.73 -18.36 13.23
N ASN A 799 20.77 -19.67 12.93
CA ASN A 799 20.34 -20.76 13.81
C ASN A 799 18.83 -20.79 14.10
N VAL A 800 18.00 -20.16 13.25
CA VAL A 800 16.53 -20.17 13.40
C VAL A 800 15.93 -21.21 12.47
N GLU A 801 15.07 -22.08 13.00
CA GLU A 801 14.43 -23.15 12.20
C GLU A 801 13.25 -22.68 11.35
N THR A 802 12.47 -21.71 11.84
CA THR A 802 11.23 -21.27 11.18
C THR A 802 11.18 -19.75 11.07
N ILE A 803 10.91 -19.25 9.87
CA ILE A 803 10.62 -17.83 9.65
C ILE A 803 9.18 -17.68 9.15
N ASN A 804 8.36 -16.92 9.88
CA ASN A 804 7.02 -16.57 9.43
C ASN A 804 7.05 -15.17 8.81
N LEU A 805 6.73 -15.06 7.53
CA LEU A 805 6.72 -13.81 6.78
C LEU A 805 5.27 -13.34 6.57
N LYS A 806 4.96 -12.12 7.00
CA LYS A 806 3.68 -11.46 6.74
C LYS A 806 3.89 -10.23 5.85
N VAL A 807 3.27 -10.23 4.68
CA VAL A 807 3.43 -9.19 3.66
C VAL A 807 2.16 -8.37 3.57
N ASN A 808 2.16 -7.21 4.22
CA ASN A 808 1.01 -6.31 4.21
C ASN A 808 1.02 -5.43 2.96
N ASN A 809 -0.17 -5.14 2.41
CA ASN A 809 -0.28 -4.14 1.35
C ASN A 809 0.01 -2.75 1.94
N ALA A 810 1.10 -2.11 1.49
CA ALA A 810 1.47 -0.76 1.89
C ALA A 810 0.72 0.32 1.09
N ASP A 811 0.12 -0.03 -0.05
CA ASP A 811 -0.65 0.89 -0.89
C ASP A 811 -2.12 0.91 -0.44
N SER A 812 -2.37 1.67 0.63
CA SER A 812 -3.72 1.90 1.16
C SER A 812 -4.32 3.24 0.69
N GLY A 813 -3.62 3.97 -0.20
CA GLY A 813 -3.95 5.35 -0.57
C GLY A 813 -4.99 5.48 -1.68
N LEU A 814 -5.28 4.39 -2.37
CA LEU A 814 -6.30 4.32 -3.42
C LEU A 814 -7.54 3.63 -2.83
N THR A 815 -8.40 4.41 -2.16
CA THR A 815 -9.81 4.02 -2.12
C THR A 815 -10.36 4.10 -3.55
N ASP A 816 -11.40 3.33 -3.83
CA ASP A 816 -12.15 3.22 -5.09
C ASP A 816 -12.81 4.55 -5.53
N LEU A 817 -12.04 5.63 -5.57
CA LEU A 817 -12.43 6.96 -5.99
C LEU A 817 -11.93 7.17 -7.42
N LEU A 818 -12.70 6.61 -8.35
CA LEU A 818 -13.07 7.25 -9.61
C LEU A 818 -11.96 8.08 -10.27
N TYR A 819 -10.87 7.43 -10.69
CA TYR A 819 -10.07 8.02 -11.77
C TYR A 819 -10.85 7.85 -13.07
N LYS A 820 -11.59 8.90 -13.46
CA LYS A 820 -12.00 9.04 -14.85
C LYS A 820 -10.72 9.30 -15.65
N SER A 821 -10.31 8.35 -16.48
CA SER A 821 -9.45 8.71 -17.61
C SER A 821 -10.15 9.82 -18.41
N ALA A 822 -9.37 10.63 -19.14
CA ALA A 822 -9.87 11.78 -19.90
C ALA A 822 -10.95 11.44 -20.97
N ASP A 823 -11.30 10.16 -21.10
CA ASP A 823 -12.30 9.56 -21.98
C ASP A 823 -13.61 9.15 -21.27
N GLY A 824 -13.72 9.31 -19.94
CA GLY A 824 -14.96 9.04 -19.20
C GLY A 824 -15.33 7.56 -19.06
N VAL A 825 -14.41 6.63 -19.34
CA VAL A 825 -14.63 5.19 -19.15
C VAL A 825 -14.30 4.80 -17.70
N ASN A 826 -15.23 4.10 -17.04
CA ASN A 826 -14.96 3.44 -15.77
C ASN A 826 -14.06 2.23 -16.05
N ASN A 827 -12.75 2.40 -16.09
CA ASN A 827 -11.85 1.26 -16.03
C ASN A 827 -11.99 0.64 -14.64
N VAL A 828 -12.31 -0.66 -14.59
CA VAL A 828 -12.22 -1.46 -13.36
C VAL A 828 -10.75 -1.48 -12.98
N PHE A 829 -10.33 -0.58 -12.08
CA PHE A 829 -9.00 -0.63 -11.50
C PHE A 829 -9.01 -1.74 -10.46
N THR A 830 -8.21 -2.78 -10.67
CA THR A 830 -7.76 -3.60 -9.55
C THR A 830 -6.97 -2.69 -8.62
N PRO A 831 -7.25 -2.68 -7.29
CA PRO A 831 -6.46 -1.91 -6.34
C PRO A 831 -4.98 -2.19 -6.57
N LYS A 832 -4.15 -1.15 -6.65
CA LYS A 832 -2.71 -1.35 -6.74
C LYS A 832 -2.26 -2.03 -5.45
N VAL A 833 -1.69 -3.23 -5.57
CA VAL A 833 -1.12 -3.99 -4.44
C VAL A 833 0.39 -3.77 -4.45
N SER A 834 0.98 -3.46 -3.28
CA SER A 834 2.43 -3.28 -3.16
C SER A 834 3.18 -4.59 -3.37
N THR A 835 4.31 -4.55 -4.10
CA THR A 835 5.24 -5.68 -4.23
C THR A 835 6.46 -5.48 -3.34
N THR A 836 6.80 -6.44 -2.50
CA THR A 836 7.98 -6.39 -1.63
C THR A 836 9.00 -7.45 -2.02
N THR A 837 10.22 -7.04 -2.36
CA THR A 837 11.35 -7.98 -2.49
C THR A 837 12.03 -8.19 -1.14
N ILE A 838 12.24 -9.45 -0.75
CA ILE A 838 12.94 -9.80 0.49
C ILE A 838 13.84 -11.01 0.30
N THR A 839 15.04 -10.96 0.89
CA THR A 839 15.95 -12.10 0.96
C THR A 839 16.01 -12.62 2.39
N LEU A 840 15.77 -13.91 2.58
CA LEU A 840 15.87 -14.54 3.90
C LEU A 840 17.16 -15.38 3.98
N LYS A 841 17.97 -15.12 5.01
CA LYS A 841 19.22 -15.86 5.26
C LYS A 841 19.20 -16.45 6.66
N GLY A 842 18.69 -17.67 6.77
CA GLY A 842 18.57 -18.38 8.04
C GLY A 842 19.79 -19.23 8.42
N ASN A 843 20.71 -19.48 7.46
CA ASN A 843 21.84 -20.41 7.52
C ASN A 843 21.44 -21.91 7.43
N ASP A 844 22.37 -22.82 7.74
CA ASP A 844 22.18 -24.27 7.75
C ASP A 844 21.15 -24.78 8.80
N SER A 845 20.40 -23.93 9.49
CA SER A 845 19.36 -24.34 10.46
C SER A 845 17.93 -24.07 9.99
N LEU A 846 17.71 -23.19 9.01
CA LEU A 846 16.37 -22.87 8.51
C LEU A 846 15.75 -24.08 7.84
N LYS A 847 14.57 -24.50 8.30
CA LYS A 847 13.81 -25.65 7.80
C LYS A 847 12.53 -25.25 7.09
N ALA A 848 11.86 -24.21 7.58
CA ALA A 848 10.56 -23.79 7.09
C ALA A 848 10.43 -22.27 6.98
N VAL A 849 9.76 -21.81 5.92
CA VAL A 849 9.27 -20.44 5.77
C VAL A 849 7.76 -20.50 5.56
N THR A 850 6.99 -19.75 6.35
CA THR A 850 5.56 -19.54 6.07
C THR A 850 5.35 -18.13 5.54
N VAL A 851 4.40 -17.93 4.63
CA VAL A 851 4.14 -16.65 3.98
C VAL A 851 2.64 -16.34 4.03
N ASP A 852 2.29 -15.18 4.57
CA ASP A 852 0.91 -14.70 4.72
C ASP A 852 0.79 -13.23 4.28
N GLY A 853 -0.44 -12.76 4.06
CA GLY A 853 -0.75 -11.35 3.86
C GLY A 853 -1.42 -11.03 2.51
N ALA A 854 -1.49 -9.74 2.21
CA ALA A 854 -2.19 -9.19 1.05
C ALA A 854 -1.28 -8.48 0.04
N GLY A 855 -0.03 -8.22 0.39
CA GLY A 855 0.96 -7.67 -0.54
C GLY A 855 1.53 -8.76 -1.45
N HIS A 856 2.03 -8.37 -2.62
CA HIS A 856 2.84 -9.25 -3.47
C HIS A 856 4.25 -9.38 -2.88
N VAL A 857 4.89 -10.52 -3.07
CA VAL A 857 6.22 -10.78 -2.52
C VAL A 857 7.13 -11.47 -3.53
N VAL A 858 8.35 -10.94 -3.66
CA VAL A 858 9.45 -11.61 -4.33
C VAL A 858 10.37 -12.15 -3.25
N LEU A 859 10.27 -13.46 -2.98
CA LEU A 859 11.09 -14.14 -1.98
C LEU A 859 12.35 -14.69 -2.64
N THR A 860 13.49 -14.11 -2.29
CA THR A 860 14.79 -14.59 -2.77
C THR A 860 15.36 -15.59 -1.79
N ASP A 861 15.53 -16.84 -2.23
CA ASP A 861 16.24 -17.86 -1.45
C ASP A 861 17.76 -17.60 -1.47
N SER A 862 18.41 -17.86 -0.33
CA SER A 862 19.85 -17.77 -0.17
C SER A 862 20.45 -19.17 -0.29
N ALA A 863 21.53 -19.31 -1.06
CA ALA A 863 22.33 -20.55 -1.11
C ALA A 863 22.96 -20.94 0.24
N ALA A 864 22.80 -20.14 1.30
CA ALA A 864 23.17 -20.50 2.66
C ALA A 864 22.08 -21.31 3.40
N ASN A 865 20.86 -21.41 2.87
CA ASN A 865 19.73 -22.06 3.52
C ASN A 865 19.67 -23.57 3.21
N THR A 866 20.76 -24.31 3.47
CA THR A 866 20.91 -25.71 3.00
C THR A 866 19.90 -26.72 3.58
N LYS A 867 19.18 -26.37 4.66
CA LYS A 867 18.16 -27.22 5.29
C LYS A 867 16.72 -26.79 5.01
N LEU A 868 16.50 -25.73 4.22
CA LEU A 868 15.15 -25.26 3.91
C LEU A 868 14.42 -26.35 3.12
N ALA A 869 13.39 -26.93 3.72
CA ALA A 869 12.62 -28.04 3.16
C ALA A 869 11.18 -27.65 2.84
N THR A 870 10.69 -26.54 3.38
CA THR A 870 9.29 -26.13 3.23
C THR A 870 9.15 -24.63 3.09
N ILE A 871 8.40 -24.20 2.07
CA ILE A 871 7.89 -22.84 1.90
C ILE A 871 6.37 -22.97 1.75
N ASP A 872 5.61 -22.44 2.70
CA ASP A 872 4.16 -22.55 2.71
C ASP A 872 3.51 -21.16 2.66
N ALA A 873 2.94 -20.81 1.51
CA ALA A 873 2.26 -19.55 1.26
C ALA A 873 0.74 -19.68 1.14
N ASN A 874 0.14 -20.78 1.61
CA ASN A 874 -1.29 -21.09 1.36
C ASN A 874 -2.30 -20.01 1.84
N THR A 875 -1.92 -19.17 2.81
CA THR A 875 -2.77 -18.10 3.31
C THR A 875 -2.58 -16.79 2.55
N LEU A 876 -1.46 -16.61 1.84
CA LEU A 876 -1.13 -15.43 1.05
C LEU A 876 -2.22 -15.17 0.00
N THR A 877 -2.67 -13.93 -0.06
CA THR A 877 -3.67 -13.46 -1.04
C THR A 877 -3.06 -12.61 -2.15
N GLY A 878 -1.84 -12.10 -1.95
CA GLY A 878 -1.04 -11.53 -3.03
C GLY A 878 -0.24 -12.62 -3.76
N ASN A 879 0.35 -12.24 -4.90
CA ASN A 879 1.24 -13.10 -5.68
C ASN A 879 2.58 -13.35 -4.97
N LEU A 880 3.05 -14.59 -5.03
CA LEU A 880 4.38 -15.04 -4.65
C LEU A 880 5.27 -15.21 -5.89
N THR A 881 6.46 -14.64 -5.88
CA THR A 881 7.54 -14.96 -6.82
C THR A 881 8.68 -15.63 -6.07
N LEU A 882 9.08 -16.82 -6.51
CA LEU A 882 10.14 -17.63 -5.90
C LEU A 882 10.99 -18.33 -6.97
N ASP A 883 12.32 -18.20 -6.86
CA ASP A 883 13.28 -18.93 -7.70
C ASP A 883 14.25 -19.76 -6.85
N LEU A 884 14.16 -21.10 -6.98
CA LEU A 884 15.01 -22.06 -6.27
C LEU A 884 16.28 -22.44 -7.06
N SER A 885 16.59 -21.79 -8.17
CA SER A 885 17.78 -22.10 -9.00
C SER A 885 19.11 -21.98 -8.22
N ALA A 886 19.15 -21.11 -7.21
CA ALA A 886 20.33 -20.92 -6.36
C ALA A 886 20.37 -21.86 -5.15
N HIS A 887 19.30 -22.63 -4.90
CA HIS A 887 19.19 -23.52 -3.75
C HIS A 887 20.19 -24.68 -3.87
N ASN A 888 20.97 -24.94 -2.81
CA ASN A 888 21.98 -25.99 -2.78
C ASN A 888 21.74 -27.05 -1.69
N GLY A 889 20.58 -26.98 -1.02
CA GLY A 889 20.20 -27.80 0.12
C GLY A 889 19.41 -29.06 -0.23
N VAL A 890 18.48 -29.42 0.66
CA VAL A 890 17.51 -30.52 0.50
C VAL A 890 16.45 -30.18 -0.56
N ALA A 891 15.60 -31.13 -0.92
CA ALA A 891 14.46 -30.83 -1.78
C ALA A 891 13.44 -29.95 -1.05
N VAL A 892 12.90 -28.95 -1.73
CA VAL A 892 11.95 -28.00 -1.14
C VAL A 892 10.52 -28.37 -1.53
N THR A 893 9.62 -28.39 -0.54
CA THR A 893 8.17 -28.40 -0.77
C THR A 893 7.65 -26.97 -0.74
N VAL A 894 7.09 -26.50 -1.85
CA VAL A 894 6.52 -25.17 -2.03
C VAL A 894 5.01 -25.30 -2.21
N THR A 895 4.25 -24.57 -1.40
CA THR A 895 2.82 -24.33 -1.61
C THR A 895 2.64 -22.84 -1.87
N GLY A 896 2.13 -22.46 -3.04
CA GLY A 896 1.76 -21.09 -3.36
C GLY A 896 0.48 -20.65 -2.64
N GLY A 897 0.07 -19.42 -2.91
CA GLY A 897 -1.07 -18.74 -2.29
C GLY A 897 -2.33 -18.82 -3.12
N LYS A 898 -3.13 -17.76 -3.03
CA LYS A 898 -4.37 -17.54 -3.81
C LYS A 898 -4.19 -16.54 -4.95
N GLY A 899 -2.99 -15.96 -5.08
CA GLY A 899 -2.63 -15.00 -6.12
C GLY A 899 -2.08 -15.73 -7.34
N ASN A 900 -1.73 -14.99 -8.38
CA ASN A 900 -1.08 -15.57 -9.56
C ASN A 900 0.42 -15.70 -9.28
N ASP A 901 0.86 -16.88 -8.89
CA ASP A 901 2.21 -17.09 -8.39
C ASP A 901 3.20 -17.42 -9.53
N SER A 902 4.48 -17.12 -9.30
CA SER A 902 5.58 -17.44 -10.20
C SER A 902 6.62 -18.27 -9.45
N LEU A 903 6.60 -19.57 -9.66
CA LEU A 903 7.36 -20.56 -8.90
C LEU A 903 8.35 -21.30 -9.80
N LYS A 904 9.63 -21.31 -9.44
CA LYS A 904 10.65 -21.99 -10.23
C LYS A 904 11.42 -23.00 -9.39
N ALA A 905 11.37 -24.27 -9.81
CA ALA A 905 12.10 -25.37 -9.19
C ALA A 905 13.61 -25.25 -9.41
N SER A 906 14.39 -25.98 -8.60
CA SER A 906 15.84 -25.98 -8.70
C SER A 906 16.35 -26.60 -10.01
N VAL A 907 17.40 -26.00 -10.57
CA VAL A 907 18.01 -26.40 -11.84
C VAL A 907 19.54 -26.52 -11.74
N GLY A 908 20.14 -27.21 -12.70
CA GLY A 908 21.59 -27.40 -12.80
C GLY A 908 22.17 -28.41 -11.81
N THR A 909 23.47 -28.28 -11.52
CA THR A 909 24.26 -29.26 -10.73
C THR A 909 23.69 -29.52 -9.33
N ASN A 910 23.08 -28.50 -8.72
CA ASN A 910 22.55 -28.56 -7.36
C ASN A 910 21.07 -28.93 -7.29
N ALA A 911 20.40 -29.15 -8.43
CA ALA A 911 18.97 -29.41 -8.48
C ALA A 911 18.54 -30.61 -7.63
N LYS A 912 17.36 -30.50 -7.04
CA LYS A 912 16.70 -31.48 -6.20
C LYS A 912 15.31 -31.83 -6.76
N ALA A 913 14.73 -32.89 -6.23
CA ALA A 913 13.38 -33.33 -6.57
C ALA A 913 12.35 -32.52 -5.78
N ASP A 914 12.22 -31.23 -6.12
CA ASP A 914 11.32 -30.30 -5.43
C ASP A 914 9.85 -30.70 -5.63
N VAL A 915 8.99 -30.30 -4.70
CA VAL A 915 7.53 -30.46 -4.82
C VAL A 915 6.92 -29.07 -4.84
N ILE A 916 6.28 -28.68 -5.94
CA ILE A 916 5.68 -27.35 -6.10
C ILE A 916 4.19 -27.52 -6.37
N ASN A 917 3.38 -26.81 -5.59
CA ASN A 917 1.96 -26.64 -5.79
C ASN A 917 1.66 -25.14 -5.95
N GLY A 918 1.11 -24.72 -7.09
CA GLY A 918 0.74 -23.33 -7.38
C GLY A 918 -0.32 -22.80 -6.42
N GLY A 919 -1.37 -23.59 -6.19
CA GLY A 919 -2.42 -23.26 -5.23
C GLY A 919 -3.68 -22.84 -5.95
N ALA A 920 -4.11 -21.60 -5.78
CA ALA A 920 -5.22 -21.04 -6.54
C ALA A 920 -4.76 -19.75 -7.22
N GLY A 921 -5.33 -19.43 -8.38
CA GLY A 921 -4.84 -18.36 -9.23
C GLY A 921 -4.28 -18.93 -10.52
N ASN A 922 -3.89 -18.06 -11.44
CA ASN A 922 -3.26 -18.49 -12.69
C ASN A 922 -1.75 -18.54 -12.46
N ASP A 923 -1.23 -19.71 -12.10
CA ASP A 923 0.13 -19.86 -11.63
C ASP A 923 1.11 -20.14 -12.78
N THR A 924 2.35 -19.65 -12.66
CA THR A 924 3.45 -19.95 -13.58
C THR A 924 4.48 -20.80 -12.86
N ILE A 925 4.63 -22.06 -13.29
CA ILE A 925 5.50 -23.05 -12.65
C ILE A 925 6.60 -23.51 -13.62
N THR A 926 7.85 -23.16 -13.34
CA THR A 926 9.01 -23.62 -14.13
C THR A 926 9.58 -24.93 -13.57
N ALA A 927 9.69 -25.93 -14.45
CA ALA A 927 10.16 -27.27 -14.12
C ALA A 927 11.65 -27.31 -13.73
N GLY A 928 11.98 -28.21 -12.81
CA GLY A 928 13.35 -28.44 -12.35
C GLY A 928 14.08 -29.48 -13.20
N SER A 929 15.40 -29.55 -13.05
CA SER A 929 16.24 -30.49 -13.82
C SER A 929 16.41 -31.87 -13.18
N ASN A 930 16.00 -32.07 -11.92
CA ASN A 930 16.25 -33.30 -11.16
C ASN A 930 14.98 -33.90 -10.52
N GLY A 931 13.89 -33.94 -11.28
CA GLY A 931 12.70 -34.72 -10.90
C GLY A 931 11.68 -34.00 -10.03
N ALA A 932 11.37 -32.73 -10.34
CA ALA A 932 10.37 -31.98 -9.56
C ALA A 932 8.94 -32.52 -9.77
N GLN A 933 8.12 -32.53 -8.73
CA GLN A 933 6.68 -32.79 -8.81
C GLN A 933 5.95 -31.46 -8.83
N LEU A 934 5.15 -31.21 -9.86
CA LEU A 934 4.50 -29.94 -10.13
C LEU A 934 2.98 -30.17 -10.12
N THR A 935 2.26 -29.28 -9.43
CA THR A 935 0.79 -29.24 -9.36
C THR A 935 0.40 -27.78 -9.58
N GLY A 936 -0.48 -27.50 -10.53
CA GLY A 936 -0.95 -26.13 -10.80
C GLY A 936 -1.93 -25.70 -9.73
N GLY A 937 -2.94 -26.55 -9.50
CA GLY A 937 -4.00 -26.31 -8.55
C GLY A 937 -5.26 -25.80 -9.25
N ALA A 938 -5.79 -24.67 -8.80
CA ALA A 938 -7.04 -24.11 -9.31
C ALA A 938 -6.81 -22.79 -10.04
N GLY A 939 -6.99 -22.80 -11.36
CA GLY A 939 -6.89 -21.62 -12.20
C GLY A 939 -6.42 -22.04 -13.59
N ASP A 940 -6.04 -21.07 -14.42
CA ASP A 940 -5.43 -21.35 -15.71
C ASP A 940 -3.90 -21.32 -15.56
N ASP A 941 -3.28 -22.49 -15.39
CA ASP A 941 -1.87 -22.61 -15.00
C ASP A 941 -0.91 -22.76 -16.20
N LEU A 942 0.25 -22.11 -16.12
CA LEU A 942 1.33 -22.19 -17.09
C LEU A 942 2.51 -22.98 -16.51
N PHE A 943 2.75 -24.17 -17.04
CA PHE A 943 3.98 -24.92 -16.78
C PHE A 943 5.04 -24.58 -17.83
N ILE A 944 6.29 -24.40 -17.41
CA ILE A 944 7.40 -24.10 -18.32
C ILE A 944 8.46 -25.18 -18.19
N LEU A 945 8.71 -25.93 -19.27
CA LEU A 945 9.86 -26.81 -19.40
C LEU A 945 10.94 -26.10 -20.22
N THR A 946 12.07 -25.79 -19.60
CA THR A 946 13.13 -25.00 -20.24
C THR A 946 14.53 -25.50 -19.92
N ALA A 947 15.44 -25.42 -20.89
CA ALA A 947 16.89 -25.45 -20.69
C ALA A 947 17.48 -24.10 -21.12
N SER A 948 18.29 -23.49 -20.26
CA SER A 948 18.89 -22.16 -20.49
C SER A 948 20.38 -22.21 -20.83
N SER A 949 20.99 -23.40 -20.74
CA SER A 949 22.40 -23.72 -20.90
C SER A 949 22.54 -25.23 -21.11
N VAL A 950 23.70 -25.66 -21.61
CA VAL A 950 24.11 -27.09 -21.69
C VAL A 950 24.22 -27.81 -20.34
N THR A 951 23.98 -27.11 -19.23
CA THR A 951 24.08 -27.64 -17.86
C THR A 951 22.76 -27.56 -17.09
N THR A 952 21.64 -27.22 -17.76
CA THR A 952 20.36 -26.92 -17.09
C THR A 952 19.19 -27.78 -17.56
N GLY A 953 19.39 -28.62 -18.58
CA GLY A 953 18.45 -29.67 -18.96
C GLY A 953 18.39 -30.79 -17.90
N ASN A 954 17.61 -31.83 -18.15
CA ASN A 954 17.40 -32.90 -17.18
C ASN A 954 18.71 -33.61 -16.84
N LYS A 955 18.97 -33.77 -15.54
CA LYS A 955 20.25 -34.26 -15.01
C LYS A 955 20.58 -35.66 -15.54
N GLU A 956 19.59 -36.54 -15.55
CA GLU A 956 19.68 -37.91 -16.07
C GLU A 956 18.36 -38.31 -16.74
N ILE A 957 18.41 -39.34 -17.59
CA ILE A 957 17.25 -39.86 -18.34
C ILE A 957 16.03 -40.24 -17.47
N GLY A 958 16.25 -40.47 -16.17
CA GLY A 958 15.21 -40.83 -15.18
C GLY A 958 14.81 -39.72 -14.21
N THR A 959 15.43 -38.53 -14.26
CA THR A 959 15.22 -37.44 -13.28
C THR A 959 14.39 -36.31 -13.87
N PHE A 960 13.31 -36.66 -14.56
CA PHE A 960 12.40 -35.72 -15.20
C PHE A 960 11.32 -35.21 -14.27
N SER A 961 10.92 -33.96 -14.45
CA SER A 961 9.82 -33.38 -13.70
C SER A 961 8.49 -34.01 -14.11
N SER A 962 7.51 -34.00 -13.21
CA SER A 962 6.17 -34.52 -13.48
C SER A 962 5.08 -33.54 -13.06
N ILE A 963 4.13 -33.30 -13.95
CA ILE A 963 2.90 -32.56 -13.68
C ILE A 963 1.82 -33.54 -13.25
N THR A 964 1.12 -33.26 -12.15
CA THR A 964 0.20 -34.18 -11.50
C THR A 964 -1.27 -33.95 -11.86
N ASP A 965 -1.65 -32.75 -12.30
CA ASP A 965 -3.03 -32.30 -12.44
C ASP A 965 -3.37 -31.62 -13.79
N PHE A 966 -2.49 -31.76 -14.80
CA PHE A 966 -2.66 -31.14 -16.13
C PHE A 966 -4.05 -31.40 -16.75
N GLY A 967 -4.90 -30.38 -16.80
CA GLY A 967 -6.32 -30.45 -17.12
C GLY A 967 -6.73 -29.88 -18.49
N VAL A 968 -7.93 -30.26 -18.96
CA VAL A 968 -8.53 -29.75 -20.21
C VAL A 968 -9.04 -28.31 -20.03
N GLY A 969 -8.66 -27.41 -20.94
CA GLY A 969 -9.20 -26.05 -21.03
C GLY A 969 -8.65 -25.02 -20.04
N ASN A 970 -7.84 -25.45 -19.06
CA ASN A 970 -7.29 -24.58 -18.01
C ASN A 970 -5.74 -24.49 -18.09
N ASP A 971 -5.03 -25.59 -18.34
CA ASP A 971 -3.55 -25.60 -18.21
C ASP A 971 -2.81 -25.58 -19.55
N VAL A 972 -1.64 -24.95 -19.55
CA VAL A 972 -0.73 -24.84 -20.69
C VAL A 972 0.68 -25.27 -20.29
N LEU A 973 1.37 -26.03 -21.14
CA LEU A 973 2.78 -26.39 -21.00
C LEU A 973 3.61 -25.73 -22.10
N GLU A 974 4.48 -24.80 -21.74
CA GLU A 974 5.46 -24.17 -22.63
C GLU A 974 6.75 -24.99 -22.72
N LEU A 975 7.23 -25.20 -23.95
CA LEU A 975 8.46 -25.95 -24.22
C LEU A 975 9.54 -25.06 -24.83
N ASN A 976 10.65 -24.93 -24.12
CA ASN A 976 11.78 -24.09 -24.49
C ASN A 976 13.09 -24.89 -24.51
N PHE A 977 13.82 -24.84 -25.62
CA PHE A 977 15.08 -25.58 -25.81
C PHE A 977 16.29 -24.64 -25.88
N PHE A 978 17.48 -25.14 -25.54
CA PHE A 978 18.72 -24.38 -25.68
C PHE A 978 19.36 -24.61 -27.06
N ASN A 979 19.55 -23.56 -27.86
CA ASN A 979 20.04 -23.65 -29.26
C ASN A 979 21.58 -23.63 -29.42
N GLY A 980 22.35 -23.93 -28.37
CA GLY A 980 23.81 -24.10 -28.46
C GLY A 980 24.66 -22.88 -28.87
N SER A 981 24.06 -21.73 -29.21
CA SER A 981 24.75 -20.55 -29.73
C SER A 981 24.21 -19.26 -29.11
N GLY A 982 25.04 -18.57 -28.31
CA GLY A 982 24.64 -17.34 -27.63
C GLY A 982 24.36 -16.20 -28.62
N GLY A 983 23.09 -15.77 -28.75
CA GLY A 983 22.75 -14.53 -29.46
C GLY A 983 21.28 -14.27 -29.80
N THR A 984 20.62 -13.47 -28.95
CA THR A 984 19.60 -12.41 -29.19
C THR A 984 18.25 -12.68 -29.90
N LEU A 985 17.16 -12.22 -29.24
CA LEU A 985 15.73 -12.03 -29.62
C LEU A 985 14.79 -13.20 -29.26
N PHE A 986 13.67 -13.08 -28.52
CA PHE A 986 12.85 -11.97 -27.99
C PHE A 986 12.39 -12.29 -26.55
N SER A 987 12.25 -11.26 -25.71
CA SER A 987 12.09 -11.32 -24.26
C SER A 987 10.64 -11.37 -23.77
N VAL A 988 10.36 -12.22 -22.78
CA VAL A 988 9.75 -11.77 -21.52
C VAL A 988 10.63 -12.31 -20.38
N ALA A 989 11.50 -11.44 -19.85
CA ALA A 989 12.35 -11.66 -18.67
C ALA A 989 13.12 -13.00 -18.53
N SER A 990 14.19 -13.13 -19.35
CA SER A 990 15.41 -13.92 -19.10
C SER A 990 15.37 -15.46 -19.10
N ASN A 991 15.55 -16.08 -20.29
CA ASN A 991 16.71 -16.96 -20.55
C ASN A 991 16.83 -17.32 -22.04
N ALA A 992 18.05 -17.68 -22.47
CA ALA A 992 18.50 -17.86 -23.86
C ALA A 992 17.96 -19.11 -24.60
N ALA A 993 16.69 -19.45 -24.40
CA ALA A 993 16.03 -20.63 -24.97
C ALA A 993 15.09 -20.25 -26.13
N GLY A 994 15.07 -21.04 -27.21
CA GLY A 994 14.11 -20.90 -28.31
C GLY A 994 12.87 -21.75 -28.07
N ALA A 995 11.70 -21.30 -28.53
CA ALA A 995 10.48 -22.11 -28.53
C ALA A 995 10.67 -23.32 -29.45
N VAL A 996 10.21 -24.50 -29.02
CA VAL A 996 10.24 -25.72 -29.84
C VAL A 996 9.58 -25.46 -31.21
N GLY A 997 10.14 -26.03 -32.27
CA GLY A 997 9.68 -25.79 -33.65
C GLY A 997 8.73 -26.87 -34.21
N SER A 998 8.64 -28.03 -33.56
CA SER A 998 7.82 -29.16 -34.00
C SER A 998 7.48 -30.09 -32.85
N PHE A 999 6.26 -30.63 -32.85
CA PHE A 999 5.76 -31.59 -31.86
C PHE A 999 5.18 -32.82 -32.57
N ALA A 1000 5.73 -34.00 -32.32
CA ALA A 1000 5.35 -35.23 -33.03
C ALA A 1000 5.17 -36.43 -32.09
N LYS A 1001 4.31 -37.39 -32.48
CA LYS A 1001 4.17 -38.68 -31.79
C LYS A 1001 5.35 -39.60 -32.14
N LEU A 1002 5.82 -40.38 -31.16
CA LEU A 1002 6.83 -41.41 -31.39
C LEU A 1002 6.34 -42.45 -32.41
N THR A 1003 7.13 -42.68 -33.46
CA THR A 1003 6.79 -43.59 -34.57
C THR A 1003 7.41 -44.98 -34.41
N ALA A 1004 8.45 -45.11 -33.58
CA ALA A 1004 9.11 -46.37 -33.31
C ALA A 1004 8.19 -47.31 -32.53
N VAL A 1005 8.01 -48.54 -33.02
CA VAL A 1005 7.33 -49.61 -32.28
C VAL A 1005 8.34 -50.23 -31.33
N ILE A 1006 8.21 -49.94 -30.04
CA ILE A 1006 9.07 -50.46 -28.99
C ILE A 1006 8.30 -51.56 -28.25
N ASP A 1007 8.98 -52.64 -27.92
CA ASP A 1007 8.37 -53.73 -27.14
C ASP A 1007 7.91 -53.19 -25.77
N ALA A 1008 6.68 -53.52 -25.37
CA ALA A 1008 6.08 -53.08 -24.12
C ALA A 1008 6.81 -53.64 -22.89
N GLU A 1009 7.62 -54.69 -23.05
CA GLU A 1009 8.48 -55.24 -22.00
C GLU A 1009 9.79 -54.46 -21.80
N LEU A 1010 10.13 -53.53 -22.71
CA LEU A 1010 11.31 -52.67 -22.60
C LEU A 1010 11.00 -51.45 -21.71
N GLY A 1011 11.89 -51.17 -20.74
CA GLY A 1011 11.72 -50.06 -19.80
C GLY A 1011 11.74 -48.66 -20.44
N LEU A 1012 11.20 -47.67 -19.71
CA LEU A 1012 11.00 -46.26 -20.11
C LEU A 1012 12.20 -45.61 -20.82
N ASN A 1013 13.42 -45.91 -20.39
CA ASN A 1013 14.64 -45.35 -20.97
C ASN A 1013 14.78 -45.65 -22.48
N ASN A 1014 14.24 -46.76 -22.97
CA ASN A 1014 14.27 -47.09 -24.40
C ASN A 1014 13.32 -46.21 -25.19
N TYR A 1015 12.15 -45.87 -24.63
CA TYR A 1015 11.21 -44.94 -25.23
C TYR A 1015 11.79 -43.53 -25.32
N ILE A 1016 12.46 -43.05 -24.26
CA ILE A 1016 13.10 -41.73 -24.25
C ILE A 1016 14.24 -41.66 -25.29
N ASN A 1017 15.10 -42.67 -25.35
CA ASN A 1017 16.18 -42.68 -26.36
C ASN A 1017 15.65 -42.77 -27.80
N ALA A 1018 14.57 -43.52 -28.03
CA ALA A 1018 13.92 -43.56 -29.34
C ALA A 1018 13.26 -42.23 -29.71
N ALA A 1019 12.71 -41.51 -28.72
CA ALA A 1019 12.16 -40.17 -28.90
C ALA A 1019 13.25 -39.16 -29.26
N ILE A 1020 14.40 -39.16 -28.58
CA ILE A 1020 15.56 -38.34 -28.95
C ILE A 1020 16.07 -38.67 -30.34
N ASN A 1021 16.22 -39.96 -30.68
CA ASN A 1021 16.67 -40.36 -32.02
C ASN A 1021 15.67 -39.98 -33.14
N GLN A 1022 14.41 -39.70 -32.81
CA GLN A 1022 13.42 -39.17 -33.75
C GLN A 1022 13.39 -37.63 -33.76
N ALA A 1023 13.63 -37.00 -32.61
CA ALA A 1023 13.76 -35.56 -32.49
C ALA A 1023 15.06 -35.09 -33.18
N THR A 1024 15.03 -33.89 -33.74
CA THR A 1024 16.25 -33.11 -34.01
C THR A 1024 16.28 -31.93 -33.05
N LEU A 1025 17.38 -31.19 -32.96
CA LEU A 1025 17.53 -30.04 -32.07
C LEU A 1025 16.34 -29.09 -32.17
N GLY A 1026 15.74 -28.80 -31.02
CA GLY A 1026 14.58 -27.94 -30.91
C GLY A 1026 13.25 -28.56 -31.36
N GLN A 1027 13.19 -29.88 -31.50
CA GLN A 1027 11.95 -30.62 -31.71
C GLN A 1027 11.56 -31.41 -30.46
N ALA A 1028 10.26 -31.59 -30.29
CA ALA A 1028 9.68 -32.38 -29.22
C ALA A 1028 8.96 -33.63 -29.76
N VAL A 1029 9.19 -34.77 -29.11
CA VAL A 1029 8.55 -36.05 -29.41
C VAL A 1029 7.83 -36.56 -28.17
N TRP A 1030 6.59 -37.03 -28.32
CA TRP A 1030 5.78 -37.55 -27.22
C TRP A 1030 5.37 -39.02 -27.40
N PHE A 1031 5.15 -39.71 -26.29
CA PHE A 1031 4.62 -41.08 -26.25
C PHE A 1031 3.81 -41.33 -24.97
N ASN A 1032 2.97 -42.36 -24.99
CA ASN A 1032 2.22 -42.82 -23.80
C ASN A 1032 2.91 -44.02 -23.17
N PHE A 1033 3.07 -44.03 -21.85
CA PHE A 1033 3.62 -45.15 -21.09
C PHE A 1033 2.94 -45.22 -19.71
N ASN A 1034 2.42 -46.39 -19.32
CA ASN A 1034 1.73 -46.63 -18.05
C ASN A 1034 0.72 -45.51 -17.65
N ASP A 1035 -0.27 -45.26 -18.51
CA ASP A 1035 -1.35 -44.27 -18.30
C ASP A 1035 -0.88 -42.81 -18.12
N SER A 1036 0.34 -42.47 -18.57
CA SER A 1036 0.87 -41.10 -18.58
C SER A 1036 1.48 -40.76 -19.94
N ALA A 1037 1.46 -39.49 -20.30
CA ALA A 1037 2.15 -38.97 -21.47
C ALA A 1037 3.55 -38.45 -21.09
N TYR A 1038 4.53 -38.72 -21.93
CA TYR A 1038 5.89 -38.23 -21.80
C TYR A 1038 6.21 -37.35 -22.99
N VAL A 1039 6.77 -36.16 -22.72
CA VAL A 1039 7.23 -35.22 -23.74
C VAL A 1039 8.74 -35.09 -23.61
N VAL A 1040 9.45 -35.32 -24.71
CA VAL A 1040 10.91 -35.33 -24.79
C VAL A 1040 11.35 -34.26 -25.79
N VAL A 1041 12.28 -33.38 -25.42
CA VAL A 1041 12.82 -32.32 -26.29
C VAL A 1041 14.33 -32.51 -26.42
N ASP A 1042 14.81 -32.59 -27.66
CA ASP A 1042 16.25 -32.53 -27.95
C ASP A 1042 16.72 -31.08 -27.83
N SER A 1043 17.67 -30.85 -26.93
CA SER A 1043 18.13 -29.52 -26.54
C SER A 1043 19.65 -29.52 -26.36
N GLY A 1044 20.34 -28.50 -26.86
CA GLY A 1044 21.80 -28.40 -26.81
C GLY A 1044 22.48 -29.07 -28.00
N ALA A 1045 23.17 -30.19 -27.77
CA ALA A 1045 23.91 -30.91 -28.80
C ALA A 1045 23.10 -32.08 -29.36
N GLU A 1046 22.86 -32.06 -30.67
CA GLU A 1046 22.24 -33.15 -31.44
C GLU A 1046 22.87 -34.51 -31.12
N GLY A 1047 22.05 -35.50 -30.77
CA GLY A 1047 22.49 -36.83 -30.39
C GLY A 1047 21.48 -37.92 -30.75
N THR A 1048 21.93 -39.18 -30.80
CA THR A 1048 21.05 -40.35 -31.05
C THR A 1048 20.56 -41.00 -29.75
N SER A 1049 20.87 -40.40 -28.60
CA SER A 1049 20.53 -40.88 -27.26
C SER A 1049 20.48 -39.69 -26.31
N PHE A 1050 19.67 -39.81 -25.26
CA PHE A 1050 19.51 -38.78 -24.25
C PHE A 1050 20.86 -38.32 -23.68
N GLN A 1051 21.10 -37.01 -23.72
CA GLN A 1051 22.25 -36.33 -23.18
C GLN A 1051 21.91 -35.69 -21.84
N ASN A 1052 22.56 -36.17 -20.80
CA ASN A 1052 22.47 -35.60 -19.46
C ASN A 1052 22.77 -34.09 -19.46
N GLU A 1053 22.00 -33.35 -18.67
CA GLU A 1053 22.08 -31.89 -18.46
C GLU A 1053 21.74 -31.01 -19.66
N GLN A 1054 21.37 -31.62 -20.80
CA GLN A 1054 21.09 -30.92 -22.05
C GLN A 1054 19.65 -31.14 -22.51
N ASP A 1055 19.27 -32.40 -22.68
CA ASP A 1055 17.95 -32.80 -23.15
C ASP A 1055 16.88 -32.64 -22.08
N LEU A 1056 15.64 -32.47 -22.51
CA LEU A 1056 14.50 -32.24 -21.63
C LEU A 1056 13.48 -33.38 -21.72
N VAL A 1057 12.94 -33.79 -20.57
CA VAL A 1057 11.84 -34.74 -20.46
C VAL A 1057 10.89 -34.26 -19.37
N ILE A 1058 9.60 -34.36 -19.63
CA ILE A 1058 8.54 -34.11 -18.63
C ILE A 1058 7.45 -35.17 -18.72
N ARG A 1059 6.92 -35.57 -17.57
CA ARG A 1059 5.79 -36.50 -17.45
C ARG A 1059 4.49 -35.74 -17.17
N LEU A 1060 3.44 -36.03 -17.92
CA LEU A 1060 2.06 -35.61 -17.66
C LEU A 1060 1.29 -36.80 -17.08
N THR A 1061 1.03 -36.76 -15.78
CA THR A 1061 0.45 -37.89 -15.04
C THR A 1061 -1.04 -38.02 -15.34
N GLY A 1062 -1.50 -39.23 -15.72
CA GLY A 1062 -2.92 -39.48 -16.00
C GLY A 1062 -3.43 -38.88 -17.33
N VAL A 1063 -2.54 -38.28 -18.12
CA VAL A 1063 -2.86 -37.66 -19.41
C VAL A 1063 -2.61 -38.65 -20.54
N ASN A 1064 -3.56 -38.71 -21.48
CA ASN A 1064 -3.35 -39.38 -22.77
C ASN A 1064 -2.82 -38.37 -23.80
N GLY A 1065 -1.60 -38.61 -24.28
CA GLY A 1065 -0.92 -37.76 -25.25
C GLY A 1065 -1.64 -37.60 -26.59
N ASP A 1066 -2.56 -38.51 -26.94
CA ASP A 1066 -3.37 -38.39 -28.16
C ASP A 1066 -4.32 -37.18 -28.14
N ASN A 1067 -4.60 -36.63 -26.95
CA ASN A 1067 -5.44 -35.44 -26.75
C ASN A 1067 -4.62 -34.15 -26.60
N LEU A 1068 -3.31 -34.19 -26.87
CA LEU A 1068 -2.47 -32.99 -26.81
C LEU A 1068 -2.53 -32.24 -28.14
N SER A 1069 -2.79 -30.94 -28.07
CA SER A 1069 -2.63 -30.00 -29.16
C SER A 1069 -1.35 -29.20 -28.97
N TYR A 1070 -0.77 -28.73 -30.09
CA TYR A 1070 0.46 -27.96 -30.07
C TYR A 1070 0.30 -26.65 -30.84
N ASN A 1071 0.63 -25.55 -30.19
CA ASN A 1071 0.70 -24.22 -30.78
C ASN A 1071 2.17 -23.89 -31.10
N GLN A 1072 2.52 -24.01 -32.38
CA GLN A 1072 3.86 -23.71 -32.89
C GLN A 1072 4.28 -22.24 -32.74
N THR A 1073 3.33 -21.31 -32.62
CA THR A 1073 3.65 -19.88 -32.50
C THR A 1073 4.18 -19.54 -31.11
N GLU A 1074 3.59 -20.14 -30.09
CA GLU A 1074 3.94 -19.89 -28.68
C GLU A 1074 4.77 -21.02 -28.07
N GLY A 1075 5.01 -22.12 -28.81
CA GLY A 1075 5.73 -23.29 -28.29
C GLY A 1075 4.97 -24.05 -27.20
N THR A 1076 3.64 -23.93 -27.15
CA THR A 1076 2.82 -24.42 -26.04
C THR A 1076 2.00 -25.65 -26.39
N ILE A 1077 1.80 -26.52 -25.39
CA ILE A 1077 0.95 -27.71 -25.44
C ILE A 1077 -0.27 -27.49 -24.53
N ALA A 1078 -1.45 -27.88 -25.00
CA ALA A 1078 -2.69 -27.88 -24.23
C ALA A 1078 -3.56 -29.09 -24.57
N LEU A 1079 -4.41 -29.53 -23.64
CA LEU A 1079 -5.38 -30.61 -23.88
C LEU A 1079 -6.61 -30.11 -24.65
N ILE A 1080 -7.07 -30.91 -25.63
CA ILE A 1080 -8.28 -30.65 -26.44
C ILE A 1080 -9.50 -31.48 -26.05
#